data_AF-A0A7Y9FER6-F1
#
_entry.id   AF-A0A7Y9FER6-F1
#
_cell.length_a   1.000
_cell.length_b   1.000
_cell.length_c   1.000
_cell.angle_alpha   90.00
_cell.angle_beta   90.00
_cell.angle_gamma   90.00
#
_symmetry.space_group_name_H-M   'P 1'
#
loop_
_entity.id
_entity.type
_entity.pdbx_description
1 polymer ?
#
loop_
_entity_poly.entity_id
_entity_poly.type
_entity_poly.pdbx_seq_one_letter_code
_entity_poly.pdbx_strand_id
1 'polypeptide(L)'
;MPRLPHDAAPDVPDTWDGPSEPSWWDEEPPPDPWDAPPPEDVTSSGPREDAAPQDGSPHDAALQDAVRAGTHATRPVPVVQQGAAAPSHGTPLEVLRRVWGYEAFRGDQAAVVDALVAGEDAVVLMPTGGGKSLCYQVPSLVREGTGVVVSPLIALMQDQVDALSAVGVRAGFLNSTQEWSQRRAVEDAFLAGELDLLYLAPERLRVPETLDLLGRGHVALFAIDEAHCVSQWGHDFRPDYLRLAVLHERWPDVPRVALTATATRATHREIGERLDLADARQFVASFDRPNIRYRIVPKDGPKAQLLAMLRAEHAGDSGIVYCLSRASVEQTAAWLVEQGVDAMPYHAGLDRQVRARNQARFLREDGVVMVATIAFGMGIDKPDVRFVAHLDLPKSVEGYYQETGRAGRDGLPSTAWLAYGLNDVVQQRRMIDTSEGDDAHKRRLTQHLDAMLALCETIDCRRGQLLAYFGQPSDGPCGNCDTCLEPPQSWDGTVPAQKLLSTVVRLDQRGQRYGVGHLVDLLRGKVTPRVRQLGHEELSTFGIGQDLSEGEWRGVVRQLLAAELLAVDAEGYGTLRLTPASAAVLRGERPVRLRREPERTGRAPRERRAGAARPAAADLTGADATAFEALRAWRAGAAKEQGVPAYVVFHDATLREIVAARPSSREALGQIGGVGAAKLDRYAEGVLATLAALDAGA
;
A
#
# COMPACT_ATOMS: atom_id res chain seq x y z
N MET A 1 -43.13 35.57 39.74
CA MET A 1 -42.34 36.74 40.16
C MET A 1 -40.87 36.34 40.25
N PRO A 2 -39.92 37.14 39.76
CA PRO A 2 -40.05 38.09 38.65
C PRO A 2 -38.93 37.96 37.60
N ARG A 3 -39.25 38.54 36.44
CA ARG A 3 -38.43 38.78 35.25
C ARG A 3 -37.94 40.25 35.24
N LEU A 4 -36.91 40.52 34.42
CA LEU A 4 -36.47 41.81 33.81
C LEU A 4 -35.66 42.79 34.70
N PRO A 5 -34.95 43.81 34.14
CA PRO A 5 -34.78 44.26 32.71
C PRO A 5 -33.28 44.43 32.28
N HIS A 6 -32.85 44.51 31.01
CA HIS A 6 -33.07 45.47 29.90
C HIS A 6 -32.75 46.95 30.22
N ASP A 7 -31.54 47.41 29.90
CA ASP A 7 -31.22 48.84 29.81
C ASP A 7 -30.97 49.26 28.36
N ALA A 8 -31.59 50.38 28.03
CA ALA A 8 -31.61 51.06 26.74
C ALA A 8 -30.59 52.22 26.71
N ALA A 9 -30.23 52.62 25.50
CA ALA A 9 -29.36 53.73 25.15
C ALA A 9 -29.92 55.12 25.54
N PRO A 10 -29.07 56.17 25.49
CA PRO A 10 -29.51 57.49 25.08
C PRO A 10 -28.77 58.04 23.84
N ASP A 11 -29.43 59.03 23.25
CA ASP A 11 -29.30 59.63 21.93
C ASP A 11 -28.03 60.46 21.60
N VAL A 12 -27.86 60.61 20.28
CA VAL A 12 -26.88 61.33 19.43
C VAL A 12 -26.87 62.86 19.68
N PRO A 13 -25.79 63.58 19.30
CA PRO A 13 -25.93 64.41 18.09
C PRO A 13 -24.70 64.48 17.15
N ASP A 14 -25.06 64.68 15.89
CA ASP A 14 -24.30 64.83 14.66
C ASP A 14 -23.65 66.22 14.56
N THR A 15 -22.34 66.34 14.25
CA THR A 15 -21.70 67.49 13.54
C THR A 15 -20.23 67.21 13.15
N TRP A 16 -20.02 66.80 11.89
CA TRP A 16 -19.16 67.42 10.84
C TRP A 16 -17.62 67.69 11.00
N ASP A 17 -16.86 67.22 9.99
CA ASP A 17 -15.58 67.63 9.32
C ASP A 17 -14.14 67.20 9.70
N GLY A 18 -13.57 66.31 8.85
CA GLY A 18 -12.25 66.39 8.17
C GLY A 18 -10.97 65.95 8.89
N PRO A 19 -9.88 65.47 8.20
CA PRO A 19 -9.58 65.62 6.77
C PRO A 19 -9.33 64.29 5.99
N SER A 20 -9.33 64.45 4.66
CA SER A 20 -9.09 63.50 3.56
C SER A 20 -7.84 62.61 3.66
N GLU A 21 -8.03 61.30 3.46
CA GLU A 21 -6.96 60.31 3.18
C GLU A 21 -6.55 60.32 1.69
N PRO A 22 -5.25 60.15 1.35
CA PRO A 22 -4.80 59.97 -0.03
C PRO A 22 -5.00 58.53 -0.52
N SER A 23 -5.59 58.39 -1.71
CA SER A 23 -5.78 57.15 -2.47
C SER A 23 -4.47 56.62 -3.07
N TRP A 24 -4.05 55.40 -2.71
CA TRP A 24 -2.95 54.67 -3.38
C TRP A 24 -3.21 53.15 -3.44
N TRP A 25 -4.39 52.73 -3.92
CA TRP A 25 -4.76 51.29 -4.02
C TRP A 25 -4.96 50.77 -5.45
N ASP A 26 -4.30 51.36 -6.46
CA ASP A 26 -4.32 50.81 -7.82
C ASP A 26 -2.88 50.66 -8.35
N GLU A 27 -2.20 49.57 -8.00
CA GLU A 27 -1.07 49.02 -8.77
C GLU A 27 -0.87 47.54 -8.42
N GLU A 28 -1.27 46.65 -9.34
CA GLU A 28 -0.98 45.22 -9.27
C GLU A 28 0.55 44.98 -9.39
N PRO A 29 1.14 44.06 -8.61
CA PRO A 29 2.54 43.69 -8.81
C PRO A 29 2.73 42.94 -10.15
N PRO A 30 3.86 43.11 -10.84
CA PRO A 30 4.09 42.46 -12.13
C PRO A 30 4.18 40.92 -11.97
N PRO A 31 3.75 40.14 -12.99
CA PRO A 31 3.76 38.68 -12.95
C PRO A 31 5.19 38.09 -12.95
N ASP A 32 5.34 36.96 -12.26
CA ASP A 32 6.57 36.15 -12.16
C ASP A 32 6.83 35.40 -13.50
N PRO A 33 8.03 35.50 -14.11
CA PRO A 33 8.34 34.87 -15.40
C PRO A 33 8.45 33.33 -15.39
N TRP A 34 8.14 32.63 -14.29
CA TRP A 34 8.16 31.17 -14.23
C TRP A 34 6.79 30.47 -14.30
N ASP A 35 5.70 31.23 -14.44
CA ASP A 35 4.35 30.71 -14.70
C ASP A 35 3.98 30.92 -16.18
N ALA A 36 4.41 30.01 -17.05
CA ALA A 36 3.86 29.90 -18.40
C ALA A 36 2.73 28.85 -18.43
N PRO A 37 1.48 29.21 -18.77
CA PRO A 37 0.43 28.23 -19.02
C PRO A 37 0.71 27.45 -20.32
N PRO A 38 0.24 26.19 -20.45
CA PRO A 38 0.28 25.49 -21.73
C PRO A 38 -0.56 26.25 -22.78
N PRO A 39 -0.21 26.19 -24.08
CA PRO A 39 -0.95 26.93 -25.10
C PRO A 39 -2.40 26.43 -25.23
N GLU A 40 -3.34 27.36 -25.20
CA GLU A 40 -4.77 27.09 -25.42
C GLU A 40 -5.06 26.86 -26.91
N ASP A 41 -5.78 25.78 -27.18
CA ASP A 41 -6.33 25.45 -28.50
C ASP A 41 -7.37 26.49 -28.93
N VAL A 42 -7.17 27.04 -30.12
CA VAL A 42 -8.10 27.96 -30.77
C VAL A 42 -9.38 27.22 -31.13
N THR A 43 -10.47 27.53 -30.42
CA THR A 43 -11.83 27.22 -30.86
C THR A 43 -12.25 28.17 -31.98
N SER A 44 -12.47 27.68 -33.20
CA SER A 44 -13.24 28.39 -34.22
C SER A 44 -14.52 27.61 -34.54
N SER A 45 -15.65 28.23 -34.25
CA SER A 45 -17.00 27.76 -34.56
C SER A 45 -17.45 28.18 -35.97
N GLY A 46 -17.84 27.18 -36.79
CA GLY A 46 -18.93 27.24 -37.81
C GLY A 46 -18.51 27.35 -39.29
N PRO A 47 -19.38 26.99 -40.27
CA PRO A 47 -20.55 26.09 -40.27
C PRO A 47 -20.39 24.89 -41.24
N ARG A 48 -21.32 23.92 -41.17
CA ARG A 48 -21.44 22.74 -42.04
C ARG A 48 -21.89 23.10 -43.46
N GLU A 49 -21.27 22.50 -44.47
CA GLU A 49 -21.88 22.22 -45.79
C GLU A 49 -21.43 20.86 -46.33
N ASP A 50 -22.38 20.16 -46.96
CA ASP A 50 -22.32 18.81 -47.49
C ASP A 50 -21.46 18.67 -48.76
N ALA A 51 -20.61 17.63 -48.85
CA ALA A 51 -20.18 17.06 -50.12
C ALA A 51 -19.72 15.60 -49.96
N ALA A 52 -20.23 14.72 -50.84
CA ALA A 52 -20.02 13.27 -50.90
C ALA A 52 -18.57 12.85 -51.23
N PRO A 53 -18.13 11.61 -50.88
CA PRO A 53 -16.77 11.17 -51.11
C PRO A 53 -16.55 10.56 -52.50
N GLN A 54 -15.42 10.88 -53.13
CA GLN A 54 -14.86 10.16 -54.28
C GLN A 54 -13.47 9.59 -53.93
N ASP A 55 -13.33 8.29 -54.21
CA ASP A 55 -12.13 7.51 -54.55
C ASP A 55 -10.88 7.52 -53.64
N GLY A 56 -10.79 6.47 -52.81
CA GLY A 56 -9.89 5.33 -53.09
C GLY A 56 -8.38 5.48 -52.83
N SER A 57 -7.90 4.93 -51.70
CA SER A 57 -6.54 4.39 -51.59
C SER A 57 -6.50 3.09 -50.75
N PRO A 58 -5.65 2.11 -51.08
CA PRO A 58 -5.80 0.71 -50.67
C PRO A 58 -5.13 0.38 -49.33
N HIS A 59 -5.41 1.14 -48.28
CA HIS A 59 -4.96 0.83 -46.91
C HIS A 59 -6.10 0.62 -45.90
N ASP A 60 -7.35 0.90 -46.27
CA ASP A 60 -8.52 0.79 -45.37
C ASP A 60 -9.28 -0.54 -45.45
N ALA A 61 -8.93 -1.44 -46.38
CA ALA A 61 -9.62 -2.74 -46.53
C ALA A 61 -9.21 -3.78 -45.48
N ALA A 62 -8.05 -3.64 -44.82
CA ALA A 62 -7.58 -4.60 -43.81
C ALA A 62 -8.05 -4.29 -42.37
N LEU A 63 -8.65 -3.11 -42.15
CA LEU A 63 -9.15 -2.67 -40.84
C LEU A 63 -10.66 -2.85 -40.67
N GLN A 64 -11.41 -3.06 -41.76
CA GLN A 64 -12.88 -3.21 -41.71
C GLN A 64 -13.35 -4.65 -41.52
N ASP A 65 -12.54 -5.66 -41.89
CA ASP A 65 -12.85 -7.07 -41.63
C ASP A 65 -12.51 -7.53 -40.20
N ALA A 66 -11.60 -6.82 -39.50
CA ALA A 66 -11.30 -7.08 -38.09
C ALA A 66 -12.36 -6.52 -37.12
N VAL A 67 -13.20 -5.57 -37.58
CA VAL A 67 -14.23 -4.90 -36.76
C VAL A 67 -15.59 -5.62 -36.83
N ARG A 68 -15.77 -6.57 -37.76
CA ARG A 68 -16.98 -7.43 -37.83
C ARG A 68 -16.84 -8.80 -37.19
N ALA A 69 -15.63 -9.19 -36.74
CA ALA A 69 -15.37 -10.47 -36.08
C ALA A 69 -14.96 -10.34 -34.59
N GLY A 70 -15.15 -9.15 -34.01
CA GLY A 70 -14.73 -8.81 -32.63
C GLY A 70 -15.87 -8.53 -31.66
N THR A 71 -17.05 -9.14 -31.83
CA THR A 71 -18.06 -9.18 -30.77
C THR A 71 -17.67 -10.26 -29.77
N HIS A 72 -16.75 -9.95 -28.85
CA HIS A 72 -16.62 -10.72 -27.63
C HIS A 72 -17.91 -10.52 -26.83
N ALA A 73 -18.82 -11.48 -26.98
CA ALA A 73 -19.86 -11.77 -26.04
C ALA A 73 -19.27 -11.69 -24.62
N THR A 74 -19.88 -10.87 -23.79
CA THR A 74 -19.68 -10.85 -22.34
C THR A 74 -19.69 -12.29 -21.86
N ARG A 75 -18.56 -12.78 -21.32
CA ARG A 75 -18.52 -14.10 -20.70
C ARG A 75 -19.58 -14.09 -19.59
N PRO A 76 -20.56 -15.01 -19.62
CA PRO A 76 -21.49 -15.13 -18.52
C PRO A 76 -20.70 -15.43 -17.24
N VAL A 77 -21.17 -14.88 -16.12
CA VAL A 77 -20.82 -15.35 -14.78
C VAL A 77 -20.86 -16.88 -14.81
N PRO A 78 -19.86 -17.60 -14.26
CA PRO A 78 -19.89 -19.06 -14.29
C PRO A 78 -21.20 -19.51 -13.66
N VAL A 79 -22.10 -20.03 -14.48
CA VAL A 79 -23.27 -20.75 -14.00
C VAL A 79 -22.72 -21.96 -13.27
N VAL A 80 -23.12 -22.11 -12.00
CA VAL A 80 -22.82 -23.25 -11.15
C VAL A 80 -22.94 -24.53 -12.00
N GLN A 81 -21.82 -25.20 -12.26
CA GLN A 81 -21.85 -26.48 -12.95
C GLN A 81 -22.61 -27.47 -12.06
N GLN A 82 -23.82 -27.85 -12.49
CA GLN A 82 -24.60 -28.90 -11.85
C GLN A 82 -23.87 -30.23 -12.00
N GLY A 83 -23.26 -30.70 -10.91
CA GLY A 83 -22.73 -32.06 -10.81
C GLY A 83 -21.52 -32.22 -9.90
N ALA A 84 -21.69 -32.10 -8.58
CA ALA A 84 -20.87 -32.76 -7.55
C ALA A 84 -21.53 -32.62 -6.15
N ALA A 85 -21.25 -33.57 -5.26
CA ALA A 85 -21.97 -33.89 -4.02
C ALA A 85 -22.13 -32.77 -2.97
N ALA A 86 -23.11 -32.95 -2.08
CA ALA A 86 -23.42 -32.16 -0.89
C ALA A 86 -22.19 -31.85 -0.01
N PRO A 87 -22.20 -30.78 0.81
CA PRO A 87 -21.06 -30.39 1.65
C PRO A 87 -20.58 -31.57 2.50
N SER A 88 -19.30 -31.89 2.40
CA SER A 88 -18.73 -33.01 3.14
C SER A 88 -18.46 -32.58 4.58
N HIS A 89 -19.09 -33.24 5.54
CA HIS A 89 -18.74 -33.20 6.96
C HIS A 89 -17.39 -33.90 7.22
N GLY A 90 -16.30 -33.32 6.70
CA GLY A 90 -14.93 -33.75 6.98
C GLY A 90 -14.34 -32.94 8.13
N THR A 91 -13.31 -33.48 8.76
CA THR A 91 -12.51 -32.69 9.73
C THR A 91 -11.88 -31.49 9.03
N PRO A 92 -11.59 -30.38 9.74
CA PRO A 92 -10.97 -29.19 9.15
C PRO A 92 -9.69 -29.48 8.35
N LEU A 93 -8.86 -30.42 8.83
CA LEU A 93 -7.62 -30.82 8.17
C LEU A 93 -7.86 -31.58 6.86
N GLU A 94 -8.89 -32.43 6.79
CA GLU A 94 -9.25 -33.13 5.57
C GLU A 94 -9.74 -32.17 4.49
N VAL A 95 -10.54 -31.16 4.88
CA VAL A 95 -10.98 -30.09 3.97
C VAL A 95 -9.79 -29.30 3.44
N LEU A 96 -8.86 -28.91 4.34
CA LEU A 96 -7.63 -28.19 3.97
C LEU A 96 -6.82 -28.96 2.92
N ARG A 97 -6.58 -30.26 3.16
CA ARG A 97 -5.83 -31.14 2.26
C ARG A 97 -6.53 -31.35 0.93
N ARG A 98 -7.84 -31.62 0.96
CA ARG A 98 -8.59 -31.96 -0.25
C ARG A 98 -8.77 -30.75 -1.17
N VAL A 99 -9.12 -29.59 -0.63
CA VAL A 99 -9.46 -28.40 -1.43
C VAL A 99 -8.21 -27.62 -1.83
N TRP A 100 -7.27 -27.41 -0.90
CA TRP A 100 -6.08 -26.59 -1.17
C TRP A 100 -4.79 -27.39 -1.30
N GLY A 101 -4.76 -28.68 -0.94
CA GLY A 101 -3.55 -29.49 -1.03
C GLY A 101 -2.50 -29.19 0.05
N TYR A 102 -2.86 -28.48 1.13
CA TYR A 102 -1.93 -28.20 2.22
C TYR A 102 -1.94 -29.34 3.25
N GLU A 103 -0.75 -29.81 3.63
CA GLU A 103 -0.58 -30.94 4.56
C GLU A 103 -0.95 -30.59 6.01
N ALA A 104 -0.80 -29.32 6.40
CA ALA A 104 -1.02 -28.82 7.75
C ALA A 104 -1.37 -27.32 7.77
N PHE A 105 -2.07 -26.89 8.83
CA PHE A 105 -2.29 -25.49 9.16
C PHE A 105 -1.01 -24.80 9.64
N ARG A 106 -0.93 -23.48 9.45
CA ARG A 106 0.18 -22.65 9.91
C ARG A 106 -0.17 -21.91 11.20
N GLY A 107 0.73 -21.89 12.17
CA GLY A 107 0.57 -21.12 13.41
C GLY A 107 -0.79 -21.36 14.06
N ASP A 108 -1.50 -20.27 14.39
CA ASP A 108 -2.80 -20.34 15.08
C ASP A 108 -3.99 -20.68 14.18
N GLN A 109 -3.80 -20.90 12.87
CA GLN A 109 -4.91 -21.17 11.94
C GLN A 109 -5.79 -22.34 12.42
N ALA A 110 -5.20 -23.45 12.86
CA ALA A 110 -5.96 -24.59 13.36
C ALA A 110 -6.85 -24.19 14.55
N ALA A 111 -6.28 -23.47 15.53
CA ALA A 111 -7.00 -23.06 16.72
C ALA A 111 -8.13 -22.06 16.41
N VAL A 112 -7.96 -21.18 15.42
CA VAL A 112 -9.02 -20.29 14.93
C VAL A 112 -10.14 -21.09 14.27
N VAL A 113 -9.78 -22.01 13.39
CA VAL A 113 -10.76 -22.84 12.67
C VAL A 113 -11.54 -23.72 13.64
N ASP A 114 -10.87 -24.35 14.60
CA ASP A 114 -11.51 -25.19 15.61
C ASP A 114 -12.50 -24.40 16.48
N ALA A 115 -12.15 -23.18 16.89
CA ALA A 115 -13.05 -22.29 17.63
C ALA A 115 -14.32 -21.98 16.82
N LEU A 116 -14.16 -21.60 15.54
CA LEU A 116 -15.31 -21.28 14.68
C LEU A 116 -16.18 -22.51 14.38
N VAL A 117 -15.56 -23.67 14.16
CA VAL A 117 -16.30 -24.93 13.98
C VAL A 117 -17.09 -25.28 15.25
N ALA A 118 -16.54 -25.04 16.44
CA ALA A 118 -17.24 -25.21 17.71
C ALA A 118 -18.37 -24.20 17.95
N GLY A 119 -18.50 -23.16 17.11
CA GLY A 119 -19.52 -22.11 17.26
C GLY A 119 -19.08 -20.94 18.13
N GLU A 120 -17.76 -20.81 18.40
CA GLU A 120 -17.21 -19.68 19.16
C GLU A 120 -16.89 -18.50 18.23
N ASP A 121 -17.01 -17.28 18.77
CA ASP A 121 -16.57 -16.06 18.12
C ASP A 121 -15.04 -15.89 18.21
N ALA A 122 -14.44 -15.25 17.20
CA ALA A 122 -13.00 -15.01 17.15
C ALA A 122 -12.62 -13.61 16.62
N VAL A 123 -11.53 -13.06 17.16
CA VAL A 123 -10.86 -11.88 16.60
C VAL A 123 -9.45 -12.28 16.20
N VAL A 124 -9.11 -12.10 14.93
CA VAL A 124 -7.90 -12.63 14.30
C VAL A 124 -7.04 -11.50 13.75
N LEU A 125 -5.94 -11.23 14.43
CA LEU A 125 -4.90 -10.31 13.99
C LEU A 125 -3.71 -11.12 13.49
N MET A 126 -3.63 -11.26 12.16
CA MET A 126 -2.54 -11.99 11.51
C MET A 126 -1.94 -11.16 10.38
N PRO A 127 -0.61 -11.10 10.23
CA PRO A 127 0.02 -10.27 9.20
C PRO A 127 -0.39 -10.68 7.78
N THR A 128 -0.12 -9.81 6.81
CA THR A 128 -0.27 -10.13 5.39
C THR A 128 0.57 -11.35 5.03
N GLY A 129 -0.03 -12.32 4.34
CA GLY A 129 0.59 -13.62 4.03
C GLY A 129 0.40 -14.71 5.11
N GLY A 130 -0.16 -14.38 6.28
CA GLY A 130 -0.43 -15.35 7.36
C GLY A 130 -1.58 -16.34 7.09
N GLY A 131 -2.22 -16.25 5.92
CA GLY A 131 -3.32 -17.16 5.53
C GLY A 131 -4.65 -16.90 6.26
N LYS A 132 -4.98 -15.62 6.52
CA LYS A 132 -6.25 -15.20 7.14
C LYS A 132 -7.49 -15.79 6.44
N SER A 133 -7.48 -15.86 5.11
CA SER A 133 -8.63 -16.35 4.36
C SER A 133 -9.01 -17.79 4.69
N LEU A 134 -8.02 -18.66 4.93
CA LEU A 134 -8.27 -20.06 5.33
C LEU A 134 -8.97 -20.14 6.70
N CYS A 135 -8.79 -19.15 7.58
CA CYS A 135 -9.41 -19.12 8.90
C CYS A 135 -10.93 -19.02 8.84
N TYR A 136 -11.52 -18.45 7.77
CA TYR A 136 -12.97 -18.44 7.58
C TYR A 136 -13.43 -19.37 6.44
N GLN A 137 -12.59 -19.62 5.42
CA GLN A 137 -12.95 -20.48 4.29
C GLN A 137 -13.11 -21.95 4.69
N VAL A 138 -12.19 -22.48 5.50
CA VAL A 138 -12.29 -23.87 5.98
C VAL A 138 -13.53 -24.09 6.85
N PRO A 139 -13.80 -23.30 7.91
CA PRO A 139 -14.98 -23.51 8.73
C PRO A 139 -16.29 -23.30 7.96
N SER A 140 -16.31 -22.45 6.92
CA SER A 140 -17.48 -22.29 6.03
C SER A 140 -17.81 -23.58 5.26
N LEU A 141 -16.82 -24.44 5.00
CA LEU A 141 -17.00 -25.73 4.32
C LEU A 141 -17.27 -26.90 5.28
N VAL A 142 -16.92 -26.73 6.56
CA VAL A 142 -17.09 -27.77 7.60
C VAL A 142 -18.46 -27.65 8.28
N ARG A 143 -18.90 -26.42 8.56
CA ARG A 143 -20.19 -26.12 9.20
C ARG A 143 -21.32 -26.22 8.18
N GLU A 144 -22.52 -26.55 8.65
CA GLU A 144 -23.71 -26.57 7.81
C GLU A 144 -24.14 -25.14 7.44
N GLY A 145 -24.50 -24.92 6.18
CA GLY A 145 -24.90 -23.61 5.65
C GLY A 145 -23.83 -22.94 4.80
N THR A 146 -24.01 -21.64 4.58
CA THR A 146 -23.12 -20.81 3.77
C THR A 146 -22.35 -19.85 4.68
N GLY A 147 -21.02 -19.77 4.52
CA GLY A 147 -20.21 -18.74 5.15
C GLY A 147 -20.41 -17.38 4.48
N VAL A 148 -20.80 -16.36 5.24
CA VAL A 148 -21.01 -15.00 4.72
C VAL A 148 -19.82 -14.13 5.05
N VAL A 149 -19.14 -13.60 4.03
CA VAL A 149 -17.91 -12.80 4.18
C VAL A 149 -18.18 -11.35 3.83
N VAL A 150 -18.17 -10.47 4.83
CA VAL A 150 -18.25 -9.02 4.64
C VAL A 150 -16.84 -8.49 4.32
N SER A 151 -16.67 -7.86 3.16
CA SER A 151 -15.38 -7.31 2.72
C SER A 151 -15.58 -5.91 2.12
N PRO A 152 -14.66 -4.95 2.32
CA PRO A 152 -14.90 -3.56 1.90
C PRO A 152 -14.70 -3.33 0.40
N LEU A 153 -14.18 -4.32 -0.33
CA LEU A 153 -13.60 -4.11 -1.65
C LEU A 153 -14.22 -5.03 -2.68
N ILE A 154 -15.03 -4.43 -3.55
CA ILE A 154 -15.71 -5.12 -4.64
C ILE A 154 -14.72 -5.85 -5.56
N ALA A 155 -13.58 -5.24 -5.88
CA ALA A 155 -12.57 -5.87 -6.72
C ALA A 155 -11.96 -7.14 -6.07
N LEU A 156 -11.79 -7.13 -4.74
CA LEU A 156 -11.28 -8.28 -4.00
C LEU A 156 -12.30 -9.43 -3.97
N MET A 157 -13.59 -9.14 -3.86
CA MET A 157 -14.63 -10.17 -3.85
C MET A 157 -14.58 -11.04 -5.11
N GLN A 158 -14.43 -10.41 -6.29
CA GLN A 158 -14.33 -11.15 -7.55
C GLN A 158 -13.09 -12.05 -7.57
N ASP A 159 -11.93 -11.52 -7.21
CA ASP A 159 -10.67 -12.28 -7.20
C ASP A 159 -10.75 -13.48 -6.23
N GLN A 160 -11.38 -13.31 -5.05
CA GLN A 160 -11.60 -14.39 -4.10
C GLN A 160 -12.57 -15.46 -4.63
N VAL A 161 -13.68 -15.03 -5.25
CA VAL A 161 -14.67 -15.96 -5.82
C VAL A 161 -14.07 -16.74 -6.98
N ASP A 162 -13.28 -16.11 -7.85
CA ASP A 162 -12.59 -16.77 -8.95
C ASP A 162 -11.57 -17.80 -8.42
N ALA A 163 -10.78 -17.43 -7.40
CA ALA A 163 -9.81 -18.33 -6.77
C ALA A 163 -10.48 -19.54 -6.09
N LEU A 164 -11.59 -19.32 -5.39
CA LEU A 164 -12.38 -20.38 -4.76
C LEU A 164 -13.02 -21.30 -5.80
N SER A 165 -13.57 -20.74 -6.87
CA SER A 165 -14.17 -21.50 -7.97
C SER A 165 -13.12 -22.39 -8.66
N ALA A 166 -11.87 -21.90 -8.81
CA ALA A 166 -10.78 -22.66 -9.41
C ALA A 166 -10.38 -23.91 -8.60
N VAL A 167 -10.62 -23.91 -7.28
CA VAL A 167 -10.40 -25.07 -6.39
C VAL A 167 -11.70 -25.85 -6.11
N GLY A 168 -12.78 -25.56 -6.85
CA GLY A 168 -14.04 -26.29 -6.78
C GLY A 168 -14.96 -25.89 -5.62
N VAL A 169 -14.71 -24.75 -4.96
CA VAL A 169 -15.60 -24.22 -3.91
C VAL A 169 -16.70 -23.36 -4.54
N ARG A 170 -17.96 -23.57 -4.12
CA ARG A 170 -19.12 -22.87 -4.66
C ARG A 170 -19.25 -21.50 -3.98
N ALA A 171 -18.68 -20.47 -4.61
CA ALA A 171 -18.66 -19.12 -4.06
C ALA A 171 -19.44 -18.13 -4.93
N GLY A 172 -20.14 -17.20 -4.28
CA GLY A 172 -20.82 -16.07 -4.92
C GLY A 172 -20.47 -14.75 -4.25
N PHE A 173 -20.86 -13.63 -4.86
CA PHE A 173 -20.75 -12.32 -4.23
C PHE A 173 -21.99 -11.46 -4.49
N LEU A 174 -22.25 -10.50 -3.59
CA LEU A 174 -23.32 -9.51 -3.69
C LEU A 174 -22.78 -8.09 -3.45
N ASN A 175 -22.85 -7.24 -4.47
CA ASN A 175 -22.45 -5.83 -4.37
C ASN A 175 -23.25 -4.92 -5.33
N SER A 176 -23.00 -3.62 -5.26
CA SER A 176 -23.71 -2.59 -6.03
C SER A 176 -23.40 -2.56 -7.54
N THR A 177 -22.37 -3.29 -8.00
CA THR A 177 -21.94 -3.27 -9.41
C THR A 177 -22.55 -4.38 -10.27
N GLN A 178 -23.29 -5.32 -9.66
CA GLN A 178 -23.90 -6.43 -10.37
C GLN A 178 -25.17 -6.03 -11.10
N GLU A 179 -25.39 -6.64 -12.26
CA GLU A 179 -26.67 -6.55 -12.95
C GLU A 179 -27.75 -7.33 -12.20
N TRP A 180 -29.01 -6.94 -12.40
CA TRP A 180 -30.15 -7.52 -11.69
C TRP A 180 -30.26 -9.05 -11.87
N SER A 181 -30.00 -9.54 -13.09
CA SER A 181 -30.03 -10.98 -13.41
C SER A 181 -28.95 -11.77 -12.66
N GLN A 182 -27.73 -11.23 -12.61
CA GLN A 182 -26.60 -11.84 -11.89
C GLN A 182 -26.89 -11.90 -10.39
N ARG A 183 -27.39 -10.79 -9.84
CA ARG A 183 -27.77 -10.70 -8.44
C ARG A 183 -28.83 -11.74 -8.09
N ARG A 184 -29.92 -11.82 -8.87
CA ARG A 184 -30.98 -12.81 -8.65
C ARG A 184 -30.47 -14.24 -8.66
N ALA A 185 -29.59 -14.60 -9.60
CA ALA A 185 -29.02 -15.94 -9.67
C ALA A 185 -28.22 -16.28 -8.39
N VAL A 186 -27.47 -15.34 -7.84
CA VAL A 186 -26.73 -15.53 -6.58
C VAL A 186 -27.69 -15.64 -5.39
N GLU A 187 -28.73 -14.81 -5.33
CA GLU A 187 -29.76 -14.87 -4.27
C GLU A 187 -30.50 -16.22 -4.28
N ASP A 188 -30.88 -16.72 -5.46
CA ASP A 188 -31.55 -18.01 -5.61
C ASP A 188 -30.62 -19.18 -5.22
N ALA A 189 -29.36 -19.16 -5.65
CA ALA A 189 -28.37 -20.17 -5.27
C ALA A 189 -28.10 -20.20 -3.76
N PHE A 190 -28.05 -19.03 -3.11
CA PHE A 190 -27.93 -18.94 -1.65
C PHE A 190 -29.13 -19.58 -0.94
N LEU A 191 -30.35 -19.26 -1.38
CA LEU A 191 -31.58 -19.81 -0.79
C LEU A 191 -31.73 -21.32 -1.03
N ALA A 192 -31.20 -21.83 -2.14
CA ALA A 192 -31.18 -23.25 -2.46
C ALA A 192 -30.10 -24.04 -1.69
N GLY A 193 -29.22 -23.39 -0.93
CA GLY A 193 -28.08 -24.04 -0.26
C GLY A 193 -26.98 -24.49 -1.23
N GLU A 194 -26.93 -23.86 -2.41
CA GLU A 194 -25.96 -24.19 -3.46
C GLU A 194 -24.61 -23.45 -3.29
N LEU A 195 -24.50 -22.53 -2.33
CA LEU A 195 -23.29 -21.78 -2.04
C LEU A 195 -22.62 -22.22 -0.74
N ASP A 196 -21.31 -22.43 -0.80
CA ASP A 196 -20.45 -22.64 0.37
C ASP A 196 -20.03 -21.30 0.98
N LEU A 197 -19.75 -20.30 0.12
CA LEU A 197 -19.37 -18.95 0.52
C LEU A 197 -20.14 -17.86 -0.23
N LEU A 198 -20.52 -16.80 0.48
CA LEU A 198 -21.14 -15.60 -0.07
C LEU A 198 -20.39 -14.35 0.40
N TYR A 199 -19.69 -13.68 -0.53
CA TYR A 199 -19.08 -12.38 -0.26
C TYR A 199 -20.11 -11.26 -0.34
N LEU A 200 -20.09 -10.33 0.59
CA LEU A 200 -21.07 -9.26 0.70
C LEU A 200 -20.37 -7.91 0.92
N ALA A 201 -20.74 -6.91 0.13
CA ALA A 201 -20.28 -5.54 0.36
C ALA A 201 -21.01 -4.93 1.58
N PRO A 202 -20.33 -4.20 2.47
CA PRO A 202 -20.88 -3.78 3.76
C PRO A 202 -22.10 -2.85 3.60
N GLU A 203 -22.16 -2.05 2.54
CA GLU A 203 -23.31 -1.19 2.25
C GLU A 203 -24.61 -1.98 2.01
N ARG A 204 -24.51 -3.26 1.60
CA ARG A 204 -25.67 -4.12 1.36
C ARG A 204 -26.42 -4.46 2.64
N LEU A 205 -25.75 -4.43 3.79
CA LEU A 205 -26.37 -4.66 5.10
C LEU A 205 -27.24 -3.47 5.56
N ARG A 206 -27.20 -2.33 4.84
CA ARG A 206 -28.17 -1.24 5.03
C ARG A 206 -29.53 -1.51 4.39
N VAL A 207 -29.57 -2.46 3.46
CA VAL A 207 -30.73 -2.74 2.62
C VAL A 207 -31.55 -3.85 3.30
N PRO A 208 -32.77 -3.58 3.77
CA PRO A 208 -33.59 -4.56 4.51
C PRO A 208 -33.76 -5.88 3.76
N GLU A 209 -33.91 -5.83 2.44
CA GLU A 209 -34.06 -6.99 1.56
C GLU A 209 -32.85 -7.94 1.64
N THR A 210 -31.64 -7.41 1.87
CA THR A 210 -30.44 -8.25 2.08
C THR A 210 -30.52 -8.97 3.42
N LEU A 211 -30.95 -8.29 4.48
CA LEU A 211 -31.06 -8.90 5.80
C LEU A 211 -32.16 -9.97 5.82
N ASP A 212 -33.26 -9.74 5.09
CA ASP A 212 -34.34 -10.70 4.92
C ASP A 212 -33.93 -11.90 4.07
N LEU A 213 -33.12 -11.69 3.03
CA LEU A 213 -32.49 -12.78 2.27
C LEU A 213 -31.65 -13.65 3.20
N LEU A 214 -30.72 -13.05 3.96
CA LEU A 214 -29.86 -13.78 4.90
C LEU A 214 -30.68 -14.53 5.97
N GLY A 215 -31.80 -13.95 6.41
CA GLY A 215 -32.69 -14.58 7.39
C GLY A 215 -33.49 -15.77 6.85
N ARG A 216 -33.64 -15.88 5.53
CA ARG A 216 -34.31 -17.01 4.86
C ARG A 216 -33.36 -18.15 4.49
N GLY A 217 -32.05 -17.88 4.40
CA GLY A 217 -31.02 -18.88 4.15
C GLY A 217 -30.44 -19.47 5.43
N HIS A 218 -29.57 -20.48 5.29
CA HIS A 218 -28.85 -21.09 6.40
C HIS A 218 -27.41 -20.56 6.45
N VAL A 219 -27.11 -19.69 7.41
CA VAL A 219 -25.77 -19.08 7.56
C VAL A 219 -24.91 -19.92 8.49
N ALA A 220 -23.75 -20.35 8.00
CA ALA A 220 -22.80 -21.16 8.76
C ALA A 220 -21.99 -20.31 9.76
N LEU A 221 -21.50 -19.15 9.30
CA LEU A 221 -20.71 -18.18 10.06
C LEU A 221 -20.72 -16.81 9.36
N PHE A 222 -20.38 -15.75 10.10
CA PHE A 222 -20.05 -14.44 9.53
C PHE A 222 -18.57 -14.14 9.66
N ALA A 223 -17.91 -13.82 8.54
CA ALA A 223 -16.55 -13.33 8.53
C ALA A 223 -16.54 -11.84 8.18
N ILE A 224 -15.90 -11.03 9.01
CA ILE A 224 -15.71 -9.59 8.81
C ILE A 224 -14.25 -9.39 8.43
N ASP A 225 -13.99 -9.32 7.13
CA ASP A 225 -12.66 -9.07 6.60
C ASP A 225 -12.30 -7.58 6.67
N GLU A 226 -11.02 -7.29 6.81
CA GLU A 226 -10.49 -5.95 7.08
C GLU A 226 -11.24 -5.21 8.21
N ALA A 227 -11.44 -5.91 9.33
CA ALA A 227 -12.21 -5.42 10.48
C ALA A 227 -11.70 -4.08 11.05
N HIS A 228 -10.44 -3.70 10.80
CA HIS A 228 -9.90 -2.39 11.16
C HIS A 228 -10.70 -1.20 10.58
N CYS A 229 -11.47 -1.41 9.51
CA CYS A 229 -12.36 -0.40 8.93
C CYS A 229 -13.46 0.09 9.90
N VAL A 230 -13.78 -0.69 10.95
CA VAL A 230 -14.75 -0.28 11.97
C VAL A 230 -14.20 0.80 12.90
N SER A 231 -12.88 0.87 13.05
CA SER A 231 -12.21 1.76 14.00
C SER A 231 -12.00 3.13 13.38
N GLN A 232 -12.44 4.18 14.09
CA GLN A 232 -12.21 5.56 13.65
C GLN A 232 -10.73 5.98 13.80
N TRP A 233 -9.97 5.24 14.61
CA TRP A 233 -8.51 5.36 14.71
C TRP A 233 -7.78 4.42 13.74
N GLY A 234 -8.53 3.70 12.90
CA GLY A 234 -7.97 2.89 11.85
C GLY A 234 -7.58 3.75 10.66
N HIS A 235 -6.60 3.28 9.89
CA HIS A 235 -6.08 4.01 8.72
C HIS A 235 -7.04 4.02 7.50
N ASP A 236 -8.07 3.18 7.47
CA ASP A 236 -9.11 3.11 6.41
C ASP A 236 -10.52 2.99 7.01
N PHE A 237 -10.95 3.97 7.81
CA PHE A 237 -12.28 3.97 8.44
C PHE A 237 -13.41 3.99 7.40
N ARG A 238 -14.41 3.10 7.57
CA ARG A 238 -15.60 3.02 6.70
C ARG A 238 -16.89 3.10 7.54
N PRO A 239 -17.74 4.12 7.34
CA PRO A 239 -18.99 4.25 8.09
C PRO A 239 -19.92 3.03 8.00
N ASP A 240 -19.91 2.29 6.89
CA ASP A 240 -20.69 1.06 6.70
C ASP A 240 -20.36 -0.03 7.72
N TYR A 241 -19.11 -0.10 8.18
CA TYR A 241 -18.67 -1.12 9.14
C TYR A 241 -19.29 -0.93 10.53
N LEU A 242 -19.71 0.29 10.89
CA LEU A 242 -20.36 0.56 12.18
C LEU A 242 -21.71 -0.17 12.32
N ARG A 243 -22.32 -0.59 11.21
CA ARG A 243 -23.62 -1.28 11.22
C ARG A 243 -23.49 -2.79 11.36
N LEU A 244 -22.27 -3.34 11.37
CA LEU A 244 -22.04 -4.79 11.44
C LEU A 244 -22.46 -5.40 12.77
N ALA A 245 -22.69 -4.59 13.81
CA ALA A 245 -23.31 -5.04 15.07
C ALA A 245 -24.67 -5.74 14.84
N VAL A 246 -25.42 -5.36 13.78
CA VAL A 246 -26.69 -5.99 13.39
C VAL A 246 -26.58 -7.50 13.17
N LEU A 247 -25.38 -7.99 12.81
CA LEU A 247 -25.15 -9.41 12.57
C LEU A 247 -25.34 -10.22 13.87
N HIS A 248 -24.87 -9.70 15.01
CA HIS A 248 -25.07 -10.36 16.31
C HIS A 248 -26.49 -10.22 16.82
N GLU A 249 -27.08 -9.04 16.63
CA GLU A 249 -28.45 -8.75 17.09
C GLU A 249 -29.48 -9.68 16.42
N ARG A 250 -29.28 -10.02 15.14
CA ARG A 250 -30.22 -10.81 14.33
C ARG A 250 -29.85 -12.29 14.24
N TRP A 251 -28.58 -12.65 14.40
CA TRP A 251 -28.09 -14.04 14.39
C TRP A 251 -27.14 -14.31 15.58
N PRO A 252 -27.64 -14.31 16.82
CA PRO A 252 -26.82 -14.46 18.02
C PRO A 252 -26.14 -15.83 18.12
N ASP A 253 -26.72 -16.88 17.52
CA ASP A 253 -26.19 -18.25 17.56
C ASP A 253 -25.20 -18.56 16.41
N VAL A 254 -24.99 -17.63 15.49
CA VAL A 254 -24.08 -17.82 14.35
C VAL A 254 -22.71 -17.24 14.72
N PRO A 255 -21.61 -18.03 14.66
CA PRO A 255 -20.29 -17.55 15.04
C PRO A 255 -19.79 -16.48 14.09
N ARG A 256 -19.05 -15.53 14.64
CA ARG A 256 -18.49 -14.37 13.96
C ARG A 256 -16.98 -14.35 14.11
N VAL A 257 -16.31 -14.05 13.01
CA VAL A 257 -14.86 -13.83 13.00
C VAL A 257 -14.52 -12.46 12.43
N ALA A 258 -13.79 -11.65 13.19
CA ALA A 258 -13.25 -10.37 12.71
C ALA A 258 -11.76 -10.53 12.39
N LEU A 259 -11.37 -10.28 11.13
CA LEU A 259 -10.00 -10.47 10.66
C LEU A 259 -9.36 -9.16 10.23
N THR A 260 -8.10 -8.93 10.59
CA THR A 260 -7.32 -7.83 10.02
C THR A 260 -5.83 -8.11 9.97
N ALA A 261 -5.15 -7.49 9.00
CA ALA A 261 -3.70 -7.55 8.84
C ALA A 261 -2.93 -6.54 9.70
N THR A 262 -3.57 -5.45 10.09
CA THR A 262 -2.91 -4.26 10.66
C THR A 262 -3.84 -3.60 11.65
N ALA A 263 -3.55 -3.76 12.94
CA ALA A 263 -4.27 -3.08 14.00
C ALA A 263 -3.32 -2.76 15.14
N THR A 264 -3.31 -1.49 15.58
CA THR A 264 -2.67 -1.10 16.84
C THR A 264 -3.47 -1.66 18.02
N ARG A 265 -2.91 -1.61 19.23
CA ARG A 265 -3.67 -2.00 20.45
C ARG A 265 -4.98 -1.23 20.62
N ALA A 266 -5.00 0.05 20.24
CA ALA A 266 -6.21 0.87 20.31
C ALA A 266 -7.25 0.42 19.27
N THR A 267 -6.82 0.21 18.02
CA THR A 267 -7.67 -0.32 16.94
C THR A 267 -8.22 -1.70 17.28
N HIS A 268 -7.38 -2.58 17.83
CA HIS A 268 -7.76 -3.93 18.25
C HIS A 268 -8.87 -3.92 19.29
N ARG A 269 -8.74 -3.08 20.32
CA ARG A 269 -9.80 -2.89 21.33
C ARG A 269 -11.09 -2.35 20.71
N GLU A 270 -11.00 -1.34 19.83
CA GLU A 270 -12.20 -0.81 19.16
C GLU A 270 -12.90 -1.82 18.27
N ILE A 271 -12.17 -2.73 17.61
CA ILE A 271 -12.77 -3.83 16.85
C ILE A 271 -13.64 -4.70 17.77
N GLY A 272 -13.10 -5.10 18.92
CA GLY A 272 -13.84 -5.87 19.92
C GLY A 272 -15.06 -5.13 20.45
N GLU A 273 -14.93 -3.86 20.80
CA GLU A 273 -16.04 -3.05 21.36
C GLU A 273 -17.14 -2.77 20.32
N ARG A 274 -16.78 -2.37 19.09
CA ARG A 274 -17.78 -1.93 18.09
C ARG A 274 -18.48 -3.08 17.37
N LEU A 275 -17.83 -4.24 17.28
CA LEU A 275 -18.42 -5.43 16.69
C LEU A 275 -19.05 -6.35 17.73
N ASP A 276 -19.04 -5.97 19.01
CA ASP A 276 -19.51 -6.80 20.13
C ASP A 276 -18.82 -8.17 20.15
N LEU A 277 -17.48 -8.13 20.16
CA LEU A 277 -16.55 -9.27 20.12
C LEU A 277 -15.48 -9.13 21.23
N ALA A 278 -15.77 -8.39 22.30
CA ALA A 278 -14.83 -8.19 23.40
C ALA A 278 -14.49 -9.50 24.14
N ASP A 279 -15.50 -10.37 24.31
CA ASP A 279 -15.35 -11.67 24.96
C ASP A 279 -14.97 -12.80 23.97
N ALA A 280 -14.88 -12.48 22.67
CA ALA A 280 -14.48 -13.43 21.65
C ALA A 280 -13.01 -13.87 21.84
N ARG A 281 -12.67 -15.06 21.35
CA ARG A 281 -11.32 -15.59 21.45
C ARG A 281 -10.36 -14.75 20.61
N GLN A 282 -9.32 -14.21 21.26
CA GLN A 282 -8.37 -13.29 20.64
C GLN A 282 -7.13 -14.04 20.14
N PHE A 283 -6.88 -13.97 18.83
CA PHE A 283 -5.71 -14.57 18.18
C PHE A 283 -4.84 -13.46 17.59
N VAL A 284 -3.72 -13.15 18.23
CA VAL A 284 -2.80 -12.09 17.82
C VAL A 284 -1.45 -12.69 17.47
N ALA A 285 -1.19 -12.88 16.17
CA ALA A 285 0.08 -13.37 15.67
C ALA A 285 1.14 -12.25 15.66
N SER A 286 2.40 -12.66 15.58
CA SER A 286 3.52 -11.71 15.39
C SER A 286 3.36 -10.92 14.09
N PHE A 287 3.59 -9.61 14.14
CA PHE A 287 3.74 -8.74 12.98
C PHE A 287 5.17 -8.82 12.41
N ASP A 288 6.02 -9.72 12.89
CA ASP A 288 7.35 -9.87 12.33
C ASP A 288 7.33 -10.58 10.97
N ARG A 289 8.05 -9.99 10.02
CA ARG A 289 8.31 -10.53 8.68
C ARG A 289 9.81 -10.59 8.46
N PRO A 290 10.53 -11.56 9.06
CA PRO A 290 12.00 -11.58 9.08
C PRO A 290 12.60 -11.63 7.67
N ASN A 291 11.85 -12.17 6.70
CA ASN A 291 12.23 -12.27 5.30
C ASN A 291 12.24 -10.92 4.54
N ILE A 292 11.56 -9.88 5.06
CA ILE A 292 11.54 -8.55 4.44
C ILE A 292 12.66 -7.68 5.02
N ARG A 293 13.57 -7.20 4.17
CA ARG A 293 14.58 -6.21 4.51
C ARG A 293 14.01 -4.79 4.34
N TYR A 294 13.95 -4.02 5.42
CA TYR A 294 13.53 -2.61 5.38
C TYR A 294 14.73 -1.70 5.10
N ARG A 295 14.62 -0.85 4.07
CA ARG A 295 15.66 0.13 3.68
C ARG A 295 15.03 1.49 3.37
N ILE A 296 15.38 2.52 4.13
CA ILE A 296 14.91 3.90 3.91
C ILE A 296 16.10 4.76 3.50
N VAL A 297 16.05 5.30 2.28
CA VAL A 297 17.13 6.10 1.70
C VAL A 297 16.73 7.57 1.55
N PRO A 298 17.69 8.51 1.66
CA PRO A 298 17.44 9.89 1.29
C PRO A 298 17.03 10.00 -0.19
N LYS A 299 15.94 10.74 -0.45
CA LYS A 299 15.41 10.96 -1.80
C LYS A 299 16.31 11.93 -2.58
N ASP A 300 17.10 11.38 -3.52
CA ASP A 300 17.97 12.14 -4.42
C ASP A 300 18.02 11.48 -5.80
N GLY A 301 17.29 12.02 -6.77
CA GLY A 301 17.08 11.36 -8.06
C GLY A 301 16.41 9.98 -7.90
N PRO A 302 15.22 9.87 -7.27
CA PRO A 302 14.65 8.61 -6.80
C PRO A 302 14.42 7.56 -7.89
N LYS A 303 14.09 7.98 -9.12
CA LYS A 303 13.97 7.05 -10.27
C LYS A 303 15.32 6.36 -10.58
N ALA A 304 16.42 7.11 -10.56
CA ALA A 304 17.75 6.56 -10.79
C ALA A 304 18.21 5.67 -9.61
N GLN A 305 17.90 6.06 -8.37
CA GLN A 305 18.15 5.23 -7.18
C GLN A 305 17.38 3.91 -7.23
N LEU A 306 16.09 3.96 -7.62
CA LEU A 306 15.25 2.78 -7.84
C LEU A 306 15.89 1.87 -8.89
N LEU A 307 16.22 2.40 -10.08
CA LEU A 307 16.82 1.61 -11.15
C LEU A 307 18.16 0.97 -10.74
N ALA A 308 18.99 1.67 -9.96
CA ALA A 308 20.23 1.13 -9.44
C ALA A 308 19.98 -0.08 -8.52
N MET A 309 18.99 0.02 -7.63
CA MET A 309 18.58 -1.07 -6.75
C MET A 309 18.00 -2.25 -7.55
N LEU A 310 17.13 -1.98 -8.53
CA LEU A 310 16.58 -3.03 -9.42
C LEU A 310 17.69 -3.80 -10.15
N ARG A 311 18.66 -3.09 -10.75
CA ARG A 311 19.75 -3.74 -11.49
C ARG A 311 20.75 -4.48 -10.60
N ALA A 312 20.97 -4.00 -9.38
CA ALA A 312 21.94 -4.59 -8.46
C ALA A 312 21.38 -5.82 -7.72
N GLU A 313 20.10 -5.78 -7.34
CA GLU A 313 19.51 -6.72 -6.38
C GLU A 313 18.31 -7.51 -6.94
N HIS A 314 17.60 -6.99 -7.94
CA HIS A 314 16.28 -7.50 -8.35
C HIS A 314 16.10 -7.57 -9.88
N ALA A 315 17.16 -7.96 -10.59
CA ALA A 315 17.11 -8.08 -12.05
C ALA A 315 16.24 -9.29 -12.44
N GLY A 316 15.14 -9.03 -13.17
CA GLY A 316 14.20 -10.09 -13.58
C GLY A 316 13.18 -10.49 -12.50
N ASP A 317 13.20 -9.82 -11.35
CA ASP A 317 12.25 -10.06 -10.28
C ASP A 317 10.94 -9.29 -10.46
N SER A 318 9.84 -9.87 -10.01
CA SER A 318 8.57 -9.14 -9.88
C SER A 318 8.56 -8.23 -8.67
N GLY A 319 8.02 -7.01 -8.83
CA GLY A 319 7.92 -6.06 -7.74
C GLY A 319 6.85 -5.00 -7.91
N ILE A 320 6.61 -4.23 -6.85
CA ILE A 320 5.62 -3.15 -6.84
C ILE A 320 6.33 -1.83 -6.54
N VAL A 321 6.01 -0.77 -7.29
CA VAL A 321 6.53 0.59 -7.08
C VAL A 321 5.36 1.52 -6.79
N TYR A 322 5.27 2.03 -5.57
CA TYR A 322 4.24 2.96 -5.14
C TYR A 322 4.63 4.41 -5.40
N CYS A 323 3.73 5.14 -6.07
CA CYS A 323 3.79 6.57 -6.30
C CYS A 323 2.53 7.26 -5.78
N LEU A 324 2.63 8.53 -5.41
CA LEU A 324 1.54 9.30 -4.83
C LEU A 324 0.46 9.71 -5.85
N SER A 325 0.86 10.04 -7.09
CA SER A 325 -0.04 10.57 -8.12
C SER A 325 -0.14 9.67 -9.35
N ARG A 326 -1.28 9.74 -10.06
CA ARG A 326 -1.52 9.00 -11.31
C ARG A 326 -0.47 9.36 -12.38
N ALA A 327 -0.17 10.65 -12.52
CA ALA A 327 0.87 11.13 -13.43
C ALA A 327 2.25 10.54 -13.08
N SER A 328 2.62 10.48 -11.80
CA SER A 328 3.90 9.87 -11.38
C SER A 328 3.94 8.37 -11.68
N VAL A 329 2.81 7.66 -11.55
CA VAL A 329 2.71 6.24 -11.92
C VAL A 329 2.99 6.04 -13.40
N GLU A 330 2.28 6.76 -14.28
CA GLU A 330 2.43 6.61 -15.73
C GLU A 330 3.85 7.00 -16.18
N GLN A 331 4.36 8.13 -15.71
CA GLN A 331 5.71 8.61 -16.06
C GLN A 331 6.82 7.70 -15.52
N THR A 332 6.61 7.01 -14.40
CA THR A 332 7.61 6.09 -13.84
C THR A 332 7.58 4.75 -14.56
N ALA A 333 6.39 4.23 -14.89
CA ALA A 333 6.26 3.02 -15.69
C ALA A 333 6.90 3.19 -17.07
N ALA A 334 6.56 4.27 -17.79
CA ALA A 334 7.15 4.56 -19.10
C ALA A 334 8.68 4.67 -19.04
N TRP A 335 9.19 5.41 -18.05
CA TRP A 335 10.64 5.57 -17.86
C TRP A 335 11.34 4.24 -17.54
N LEU A 336 10.76 3.36 -16.72
CA LEU A 336 11.33 2.04 -16.44
C LEU A 336 11.41 1.17 -17.71
N VAL A 337 10.39 1.21 -18.56
CA VAL A 337 10.38 0.53 -19.86
C VAL A 337 11.49 1.04 -20.77
N GLU A 338 11.71 2.34 -20.86
CA GLU A 338 12.83 2.94 -21.60
C GLU A 338 14.21 2.47 -21.08
N GLN A 339 14.30 2.11 -19.80
CA GLN A 339 15.51 1.61 -19.15
C GLN A 339 15.68 0.09 -19.24
N GLY A 340 14.79 -0.61 -19.96
CA GLY A 340 14.81 -2.05 -20.18
C GLY A 340 14.17 -2.86 -19.05
N VAL A 341 13.36 -2.25 -18.18
CA VAL A 341 12.61 -2.93 -17.12
C VAL A 341 11.16 -3.12 -17.59
N ASP A 342 10.65 -4.34 -17.53
CA ASP A 342 9.26 -4.63 -17.86
C ASP A 342 8.32 -4.07 -16.78
N ALA A 343 7.71 -2.92 -17.07
CA ALA A 343 6.90 -2.19 -16.11
C ALA A 343 5.53 -1.78 -16.68
N MET A 344 4.50 -1.76 -15.83
CA MET A 344 3.15 -1.33 -16.20
C MET A 344 2.53 -0.40 -15.15
N PRO A 345 1.70 0.57 -15.57
CA PRO A 345 0.98 1.44 -14.65
C PRO A 345 -0.30 0.79 -14.10
N TYR A 346 -0.66 1.12 -12.86
CA TYR A 346 -1.98 0.83 -12.28
C TYR A 346 -2.47 1.96 -11.37
N HIS A 347 -3.62 2.54 -11.72
CA HIS A 347 -4.36 3.45 -10.85
C HIS A 347 -5.83 3.48 -11.21
N ALA A 348 -6.66 4.04 -10.32
CA ALA A 348 -8.12 4.13 -10.50
C ALA A 348 -8.56 4.93 -11.73
N GLY A 349 -7.70 5.81 -12.27
CA GLY A 349 -7.99 6.58 -13.48
C GLY A 349 -7.79 5.83 -14.81
N LEU A 350 -7.21 4.63 -14.80
CA LEU A 350 -7.08 3.82 -16.01
C LEU A 350 -8.42 3.19 -16.39
N ASP A 351 -8.62 2.97 -17.69
CA ASP A 351 -9.75 2.21 -18.20
C ASP A 351 -9.85 0.82 -17.53
N ARG A 352 -11.08 0.35 -17.29
CA ARG A 352 -11.35 -0.91 -16.58
C ARG A 352 -10.68 -2.10 -17.26
N GLN A 353 -10.69 -2.16 -18.60
CA GLN A 353 -10.09 -3.25 -19.35
C GLN A 353 -8.56 -3.21 -19.26
N VAL A 354 -7.96 -2.02 -19.30
CA VAL A 354 -6.52 -1.83 -19.13
C VAL A 354 -6.08 -2.26 -17.72
N ARG A 355 -6.81 -1.87 -16.67
CA ARG A 355 -6.54 -2.29 -15.29
C ARG A 355 -6.58 -3.80 -15.14
N ALA A 356 -7.64 -4.43 -15.64
CA ALA A 356 -7.82 -5.87 -15.57
C ALA A 356 -6.70 -6.61 -16.30
N ARG A 357 -6.31 -6.14 -17.49
CA ARG A 357 -5.20 -6.71 -18.26
C ARG A 357 -3.87 -6.59 -17.52
N ASN A 358 -3.53 -5.40 -17.01
CA ASN A 358 -2.26 -5.17 -16.31
C ASN A 358 -2.19 -5.99 -15.02
N GLN A 359 -3.28 -6.07 -14.24
CA GLN A 359 -3.37 -6.92 -13.05
C GLN A 359 -3.21 -8.40 -13.38
N ALA A 360 -3.93 -8.90 -14.39
CA ALA A 360 -3.82 -10.30 -14.82
C ALA A 360 -2.39 -10.64 -15.28
N ARG A 361 -1.75 -9.74 -16.03
CA ARG A 361 -0.36 -9.89 -16.46
C ARG A 361 0.59 -9.96 -15.27
N PHE A 362 0.50 -9.03 -14.32
CA PHE A 362 1.33 -9.05 -13.11
C PHE A 362 1.16 -10.31 -12.27
N LEU A 363 -0.08 -10.82 -12.13
CA LEU A 363 -0.34 -12.04 -11.36
C LEU A 363 0.20 -13.31 -12.04
N ARG A 364 0.24 -13.34 -13.38
CA ARG A 364 0.55 -14.54 -14.16
C ARG A 364 2.01 -14.62 -14.61
N GLU A 365 2.57 -13.50 -15.02
CA GLU A 365 3.90 -13.41 -15.59
C GLU A 365 4.97 -13.17 -14.51
N ASP A 366 6.17 -13.60 -14.84
CA ASP A 366 7.38 -13.46 -14.03
C ASP A 366 8.14 -12.20 -14.46
N GLY A 367 8.83 -11.53 -13.53
CA GLY A 367 9.70 -10.38 -13.85
C GLY A 367 8.99 -9.07 -14.17
N VAL A 368 7.67 -9.02 -14.00
CA VAL A 368 6.87 -7.80 -14.21
C VAL A 368 6.91 -6.87 -12.99
N VAL A 369 7.18 -5.59 -13.23
CA VAL A 369 7.12 -4.52 -12.23
C VAL A 369 5.80 -3.75 -12.36
N MET A 370 4.97 -3.76 -11.30
CA MET A 370 3.79 -2.91 -11.27
C MET A 370 4.13 -1.56 -10.64
N VAL A 371 3.95 -0.47 -11.39
CA VAL A 371 3.99 0.89 -10.83
C VAL A 371 2.56 1.32 -10.53
N ALA A 372 2.28 1.76 -9.31
CA ALA A 372 0.91 2.00 -8.90
C ALA A 372 0.72 3.07 -7.82
N THR A 373 -0.51 3.56 -7.70
CA THR A 373 -0.96 4.22 -6.47
C THR A 373 -1.43 3.18 -5.45
N ILE A 374 -1.78 3.61 -4.24
CA ILE A 374 -2.36 2.76 -3.18
C ILE A 374 -3.61 1.98 -3.63
N ALA A 375 -4.24 2.37 -4.74
CA ALA A 375 -5.34 1.62 -5.35
C ALA A 375 -4.94 0.21 -5.82
N PHE A 376 -3.66 -0.02 -6.11
CA PHE A 376 -3.13 -1.35 -6.38
C PHE A 376 -2.62 -1.96 -5.09
N GLY A 377 -3.37 -2.89 -4.53
CA GLY A 377 -2.91 -3.50 -3.29
C GLY A 377 -3.89 -4.50 -2.75
N MET A 378 -4.94 -4.00 -2.13
CA MET A 378 -5.85 -4.83 -1.37
C MET A 378 -6.40 -5.95 -2.25
N GLY A 379 -6.05 -7.21 -1.92
CA GLY A 379 -6.42 -8.38 -2.70
C GLY A 379 -5.36 -9.05 -3.58
N ILE A 380 -4.23 -8.41 -3.83
CA ILE A 380 -3.16 -9.02 -4.62
C ILE A 380 -2.49 -10.10 -3.78
N ASP A 381 -2.46 -11.32 -4.31
CA ASP A 381 -1.79 -12.48 -3.73
C ASP A 381 -0.83 -13.12 -4.73
N LYS A 382 0.21 -12.35 -5.12
CA LYS A 382 1.36 -12.90 -5.83
C LYS A 382 2.43 -13.29 -4.79
N PRO A 383 2.75 -14.59 -4.64
CA PRO A 383 3.64 -15.03 -3.56
C PRO A 383 5.09 -14.56 -3.73
N ASP A 384 5.51 -14.37 -4.99
CA ASP A 384 6.88 -14.17 -5.42
C ASP A 384 7.26 -12.69 -5.69
N VAL A 385 6.62 -11.75 -4.99
CA VAL A 385 7.01 -10.32 -5.05
C VAL A 385 8.32 -10.12 -4.28
N ARG A 386 9.42 -9.81 -4.98
CA ARG A 386 10.76 -9.70 -4.38
C ARG A 386 11.09 -8.32 -3.86
N PHE A 387 10.42 -7.28 -4.35
CA PHE A 387 10.56 -5.95 -3.78
C PHE A 387 9.25 -5.17 -3.79
N VAL A 388 9.10 -4.31 -2.79
CA VAL A 388 8.12 -3.24 -2.76
C VAL A 388 8.89 -1.95 -2.55
N ALA A 389 8.77 -1.03 -3.49
CA ALA A 389 9.45 0.26 -3.47
C ALA A 389 8.45 1.40 -3.34
N HIS A 390 8.75 2.40 -2.52
CA HIS A 390 7.98 3.61 -2.38
C HIS A 390 8.82 4.79 -2.86
N LEU A 391 8.34 5.46 -3.91
CA LEU A 391 8.98 6.69 -4.39
C LEU A 391 8.50 7.92 -3.64
N ASP A 392 7.37 7.83 -2.94
CA ASP A 392 6.77 8.89 -2.14
C ASP A 392 6.39 8.37 -0.74
N LEU A 393 6.43 9.25 0.27
CA LEU A 393 6.15 8.89 1.66
C LEU A 393 4.71 8.39 1.85
N PRO A 394 4.51 7.18 2.42
CA PRO A 394 3.18 6.70 2.81
C PRO A 394 2.53 7.56 3.88
N LYS A 395 1.19 7.54 3.93
CA LYS A 395 0.40 8.37 4.86
C LYS A 395 0.44 7.89 6.31
N SER A 396 0.68 6.59 6.53
CA SER A 396 0.66 5.98 7.86
C SER A 396 1.53 4.72 7.92
N VAL A 397 1.89 4.30 9.14
CA VAL A 397 2.69 3.09 9.39
C VAL A 397 1.90 1.84 9.04
N GLU A 398 0.59 1.85 9.27
CA GLU A 398 -0.30 0.76 8.88
C GLU A 398 -0.34 0.57 7.37
N GLY A 399 -0.49 1.66 6.61
CA GLY A 399 -0.45 1.63 5.15
C GLY A 399 0.90 1.11 4.64
N TYR A 400 2.00 1.68 5.16
CA TYR A 400 3.36 1.23 4.80
C TYR A 400 3.58 -0.26 5.11
N TYR A 401 3.16 -0.73 6.27
CA TYR A 401 3.29 -2.13 6.66
C TYR A 401 2.42 -3.06 5.78
N GLN A 402 1.19 -2.67 5.48
CA GLN A 402 0.30 -3.45 4.61
C GLN A 402 0.85 -3.54 3.17
N GLU A 403 1.36 -2.43 2.65
CA GLU A 403 1.97 -2.32 1.31
C GLU A 403 3.26 -3.12 1.21
N THR A 404 4.20 -2.94 2.15
CA THR A 404 5.46 -3.68 2.16
C THR A 404 5.27 -5.16 2.44
N GLY A 405 4.25 -5.53 3.24
CA GLY A 405 3.88 -6.92 3.54
C GLY A 405 3.42 -7.74 2.33
N ARG A 406 3.25 -7.11 1.16
CA ARG A 406 3.02 -7.77 -0.13
C ARG A 406 4.27 -8.50 -0.63
N ALA A 407 5.45 -8.07 -0.20
CA ALA A 407 6.69 -8.72 -0.56
C ALA A 407 6.86 -10.07 0.14
N GLY A 408 7.38 -11.05 -0.58
CA GLY A 408 7.89 -12.31 -0.02
C GLY A 408 6.87 -13.12 0.76
N ARG A 409 5.65 -13.29 0.24
CA ARG A 409 4.63 -14.11 0.92
C ARG A 409 4.95 -15.60 0.89
N ASP A 410 5.82 -16.01 -0.03
CA ASP A 410 6.48 -17.33 -0.05
C ASP A 410 7.53 -17.50 1.08
N GLY A 411 7.81 -16.46 1.86
CA GLY A 411 8.80 -16.49 2.95
C GLY A 411 10.24 -16.27 2.50
N LEU A 412 10.49 -16.10 1.20
CA LEU A 412 11.84 -15.87 0.67
C LEU A 412 12.29 -14.42 0.89
N PRO A 413 13.61 -14.13 0.83
CA PRO A 413 14.15 -12.79 0.99
C PRO A 413 13.51 -11.79 0.01
N SER A 414 13.08 -10.66 0.55
CA SER A 414 12.51 -9.55 -0.23
C SER A 414 12.90 -8.20 0.34
N THR A 415 12.84 -7.14 -0.46
CA THR A 415 13.24 -5.78 -0.06
C THR A 415 12.04 -4.83 0.01
N ALA A 416 11.85 -4.17 1.14
CA ALA A 416 10.99 -3.00 1.30
C ALA A 416 11.85 -1.73 1.24
N TRP A 417 11.76 -0.98 0.15
CA TRP A 417 12.60 0.18 -0.13
C TRP A 417 11.77 1.47 -0.14
N LEU A 418 12.21 2.52 0.55
CA LEU A 418 11.54 3.82 0.56
C LEU A 418 12.55 4.93 0.28
N ALA A 419 12.31 5.72 -0.77
CA ALA A 419 12.97 7.01 -0.94
C ALA A 419 12.15 8.10 -0.23
N TYR A 420 12.79 8.77 0.71
CA TYR A 420 12.13 9.76 1.56
C TYR A 420 12.90 11.09 1.59
N GLY A 421 12.19 12.20 1.40
CA GLY A 421 12.74 13.54 1.46
C GLY A 421 11.78 14.57 2.04
N LEU A 422 12.31 15.78 2.26
CA LEU A 422 11.58 16.89 2.87
C LEU A 422 10.31 17.29 2.09
N ASN A 423 10.34 17.23 0.76
CA ASN A 423 9.18 17.59 -0.06
C ASN A 423 7.98 16.68 0.23
N ASP A 424 8.22 15.41 0.54
CA ASP A 424 7.18 14.45 0.86
C ASP A 424 6.47 14.84 2.17
N VAL A 425 7.24 15.30 3.16
CA VAL A 425 6.70 15.79 4.46
C VAL A 425 5.78 16.99 4.23
N VAL A 426 6.25 17.97 3.47
CA VAL A 426 5.48 19.19 3.18
C VAL A 426 4.21 18.86 2.42
N GLN A 427 4.29 17.98 1.43
CA GLN A 427 3.14 17.55 0.64
C GLN A 427 2.10 16.81 1.49
N GLN A 428 2.53 15.87 2.34
CA GLN A 428 1.62 15.13 3.22
C GLN A 428 0.96 16.05 4.25
N ARG A 429 1.71 16.94 4.92
CA ARG A 429 1.13 17.92 5.85
C ARG A 429 0.11 18.82 5.17
N ARG A 430 0.42 19.34 3.98
CA ARG A 430 -0.53 20.13 3.18
C ARG A 430 -1.81 19.37 2.89
N MET A 431 -1.71 18.10 2.46
CA MET A 431 -2.88 17.26 2.19
C MET A 431 -3.78 17.08 3.43
N ILE A 432 -3.18 16.94 4.62
CA ILE A 432 -3.90 16.82 5.89
C ILE A 432 -4.61 18.13 6.23
N ASP A 433 -3.92 19.26 6.12
CA ASP A 433 -4.48 20.56 6.48
C ASP A 433 -5.65 20.95 5.55
N THR A 434 -5.55 20.60 4.26
CA THR A 434 -6.63 20.79 3.27
C THR A 434 -7.68 19.68 3.29
N SER A 435 -7.54 18.62 4.11
CA SER A 435 -8.47 17.50 4.09
C SER A 435 -9.86 17.91 4.57
N GLU A 436 -10.89 17.40 3.91
CA GLU A 436 -12.27 17.51 4.36
C GLU A 436 -12.47 16.65 5.62
N GLY A 437 -12.65 17.28 6.77
CA GLY A 437 -12.80 16.60 8.05
C GLY A 437 -12.77 17.57 9.23
N ASP A 438 -13.28 17.13 10.37
CA ASP A 438 -13.21 17.89 11.61
C ASP A 438 -11.77 17.93 12.17
N ASP A 439 -11.52 18.79 13.16
CA ASP A 439 -10.19 18.91 13.77
C ASP A 439 -9.72 17.59 14.40
N ALA A 440 -10.65 16.73 14.83
CA ALA A 440 -10.31 15.40 15.35
C ALA A 440 -9.75 14.48 14.26
N HIS A 441 -10.34 14.49 13.06
CA HIS A 441 -9.84 13.77 11.90
C HIS A 441 -8.46 14.26 11.49
N LYS A 442 -8.26 15.58 11.37
CA LYS A 442 -6.95 16.15 11.01
C LYS A 442 -5.87 15.76 12.03
N ARG A 443 -6.16 15.85 13.34
CA ARG A 443 -5.24 15.40 14.40
C ARG A 443 -4.84 13.93 14.25
N ARG A 444 -5.76 13.04 13.89
CA ARG A 444 -5.45 11.62 13.65
C ARG A 444 -4.52 11.44 12.46
N LEU A 445 -4.81 12.08 11.33
CA LEU A 445 -3.93 12.02 10.16
C LEU A 445 -2.53 12.55 10.48
N THR A 446 -2.43 13.63 11.26
CA THR A 446 -1.16 14.16 11.76
C THR A 446 -0.41 13.11 12.59
N GLN A 447 -1.08 12.44 13.54
CA GLN A 447 -0.48 11.36 14.34
C GLN A 447 0.04 10.20 13.49
N HIS A 448 -0.70 9.77 12.46
CA HIS A 448 -0.25 8.73 11.54
C HIS A 448 0.99 9.16 10.75
N LEU A 449 1.01 10.40 10.27
CA LEU A 449 2.16 10.96 9.57
C LEU A 449 3.38 11.06 10.50
N ASP A 450 3.21 11.60 11.70
CA ASP A 450 4.31 11.77 12.65
C ASP A 450 4.93 10.42 13.04
N ALA A 451 4.12 9.36 13.19
CA ALA A 451 4.62 8.00 13.37
C ALA A 451 5.43 7.49 12.17
N MET A 452 5.01 7.79 10.94
CA MET A 452 5.80 7.48 9.74
C MET A 452 7.12 8.25 9.67
N LEU A 453 7.12 9.53 10.07
CA LEU A 453 8.34 10.33 10.12
C LEU A 453 9.31 9.81 11.17
N ALA A 454 8.81 9.43 12.36
CA ALA A 454 9.60 8.77 13.39
C ALA A 454 10.25 7.48 12.86
N LEU A 455 9.50 6.65 12.13
CA LEU A 455 10.04 5.46 11.48
C LEU A 455 11.11 5.78 10.44
N CYS A 456 11.00 6.89 9.69
CA CYS A 456 11.97 7.27 8.67
C CYS A 456 13.27 7.87 9.26
N GLU A 457 13.16 8.61 10.37
CA GLU A 457 14.28 9.30 11.00
C GLU A 457 14.96 8.50 12.11
N THR A 458 14.40 7.35 12.50
CA THR A 458 14.99 6.56 13.59
C THR A 458 16.43 6.15 13.31
N ILE A 459 17.22 6.13 14.39
CA ILE A 459 18.57 5.56 14.44
C ILE A 459 18.56 4.13 15.01
N ASP A 460 17.44 3.70 15.56
CA ASP A 460 17.23 2.35 16.07
C ASP A 460 16.79 1.40 14.96
N CYS A 461 16.64 0.12 15.30
CA CYS A 461 16.14 -0.90 14.37
C CYS A 461 14.75 -0.54 13.82
N ARG A 462 14.62 -0.44 12.49
CA ARG A 462 13.32 -0.18 11.82
C ARG A 462 12.26 -1.20 12.19
N ARG A 463 12.63 -2.49 12.17
CA ARG A 463 11.73 -3.60 12.52
C ARG A 463 11.27 -3.51 13.96
N GLY A 464 12.18 -3.21 14.88
CA GLY A 464 11.85 -3.00 16.29
C GLY A 464 10.83 -1.86 16.47
N GLN A 465 10.99 -0.76 15.74
CA GLN A 465 10.01 0.33 15.77
C GLN A 465 8.66 -0.04 15.15
N LEU A 466 8.63 -0.78 14.04
CA LEU A 466 7.38 -1.29 13.45
C LEU A 466 6.63 -2.20 14.43
N LEU A 467 7.32 -3.14 15.09
CA LEU A 467 6.72 -4.02 16.08
C LEU A 467 6.20 -3.22 17.29
N ALA A 468 7.00 -2.28 17.79
CA ALA A 468 6.61 -1.42 18.91
C ALA A 468 5.36 -0.58 18.58
N TYR A 469 5.24 -0.09 17.33
CA TYR A 469 4.07 0.64 16.86
C TYR A 469 2.78 -0.19 16.95
N PHE A 470 2.84 -1.47 16.57
CA PHE A 470 1.71 -2.41 16.74
C PHE A 470 1.59 -2.98 18.16
N GLY A 471 2.41 -2.49 19.11
CA GLY A 471 2.38 -2.89 20.50
C GLY A 471 2.97 -4.28 20.77
N GLN A 472 3.87 -4.75 19.93
CA GLN A 472 4.66 -5.97 20.15
C GLN A 472 6.07 -5.64 20.62
N PRO A 473 6.62 -6.41 21.58
CA PRO A 473 8.02 -6.28 21.94
C PRO A 473 8.91 -6.72 20.78
N SER A 474 10.14 -6.22 20.76
CA SER A 474 11.20 -6.74 19.88
C SER A 474 12.33 -7.30 20.73
N ASP A 475 12.92 -8.41 20.32
CA ASP A 475 14.02 -9.08 21.03
C ASP A 475 15.38 -8.41 20.78
N GLY A 476 15.38 -7.14 20.36
CA GLY A 476 16.56 -6.36 20.02
C GLY A 476 16.69 -6.04 18.52
N PRO A 477 17.89 -5.63 18.06
CA PRO A 477 18.12 -5.25 16.67
C PRO A 477 17.99 -6.46 15.73
N CYS A 478 17.27 -6.30 14.62
CA CYS A 478 16.91 -7.42 13.76
C CYS A 478 18.02 -7.94 12.83
N GLY A 479 19.14 -7.23 12.70
CA GLY A 479 20.23 -7.60 11.80
C GLY A 479 19.91 -7.58 10.30
N ASN A 480 18.71 -7.15 9.89
CA ASN A 480 18.23 -7.20 8.50
C ASN A 480 17.48 -5.91 8.07
N CYS A 481 17.79 -4.76 8.65
CA CYS A 481 17.32 -3.46 8.16
C CYS A 481 18.50 -2.50 7.99
N ASP A 482 18.30 -1.43 7.22
CA ASP A 482 19.31 -0.39 6.98
C ASP A 482 20.01 0.07 8.25
N THR A 483 19.26 0.39 9.31
CA THR A 483 19.85 0.88 10.57
C THR A 483 20.58 -0.18 11.38
N CYS A 484 20.33 -1.47 11.15
CA CYS A 484 21.12 -2.55 11.77
C CYS A 484 22.36 -2.91 10.95
N LEU A 485 22.26 -2.84 9.63
CA LEU A 485 23.35 -3.20 8.70
C LEU A 485 24.37 -2.06 8.57
N GLU A 486 23.89 -0.82 8.55
CA GLU A 486 24.68 0.40 8.46
C GLU A 486 24.20 1.38 9.55
N PRO A 487 24.59 1.17 10.82
CA PRO A 487 24.13 1.98 11.93
C PRO A 487 24.40 3.48 11.72
N PRO A 488 23.36 4.33 11.71
CA PRO A 488 23.54 5.74 11.46
C PRO A 488 24.27 6.40 12.63
N GLN A 489 25.22 7.27 12.33
CA GLN A 489 25.88 8.08 13.35
C GLN A 489 24.91 9.14 13.88
N SER A 490 24.86 9.32 15.20
CA SER A 490 24.14 10.45 15.82
C SER A 490 25.13 11.52 16.28
N TRP A 491 24.67 12.77 16.28
CA TRP A 491 25.43 13.91 16.77
C TRP A 491 24.53 14.85 17.57
N ASP A 492 25.14 15.73 18.36
CA ASP A 492 24.42 16.75 19.11
C ASP A 492 24.03 17.90 18.16
N GLY A 493 22.77 17.90 17.74
CA GLY A 493 22.20 18.91 16.87
C GLY A 493 21.48 20.04 17.62
N THR A 494 21.66 20.16 18.94
CA THR A 494 20.97 21.19 19.76
C THR A 494 21.26 22.60 19.25
N VAL A 495 22.52 22.91 18.99
CA VAL A 495 22.92 24.23 18.48
C VAL A 495 22.36 24.49 17.07
N PRO A 496 22.51 23.59 16.08
CA PRO A 496 21.83 23.74 14.79
C PRO A 496 20.31 23.92 14.91
N ALA A 497 19.66 23.18 15.80
CA ALA A 497 18.24 23.32 16.06
C ALA A 497 17.93 24.73 16.59
N GLN A 498 18.68 25.21 17.59
CA GLN A 498 18.54 26.57 18.12
C GLN A 498 18.75 27.65 17.04
N LYS A 499 19.77 27.51 16.17
CA LYS A 499 20.04 28.44 15.06
C LYS A 499 18.84 28.55 14.12
N LEU A 500 18.28 27.41 13.72
CA LEU A 500 17.12 27.35 12.83
C LEU A 500 15.85 27.88 13.51
N LEU A 501 15.53 27.39 14.70
CA LEU A 501 14.36 27.84 15.48
C LEU A 501 14.45 29.35 15.75
N SER A 502 15.63 29.88 16.08
CA SER A 502 15.84 31.32 16.28
C SER A 502 15.62 32.12 15.00
N THR A 503 16.03 31.60 13.85
CA THR A 503 15.75 32.25 12.55
C THR A 503 14.24 32.37 12.32
N VAL A 504 13.48 31.31 12.63
CA VAL A 504 12.02 31.34 12.55
C VAL A 504 11.42 32.35 13.53
N VAL A 505 11.90 32.41 14.79
CA VAL A 505 11.49 33.42 15.78
C VAL A 505 11.69 34.84 15.25
N ARG A 506 12.87 35.12 14.67
CA ARG A 506 13.21 36.48 14.19
C ARG A 506 12.34 36.94 13.04
N LEU A 507 11.92 36.02 12.18
CA LEU A 507 11.01 36.30 11.07
C LEU A 507 9.57 36.47 11.57
N ASP A 508 9.13 35.63 12.51
CA ASP A 508 7.79 35.73 13.12
C ASP A 508 7.62 37.04 13.90
N GLN A 509 8.68 37.53 14.56
CA GLN A 509 8.73 38.88 15.18
C GLN A 509 8.52 40.03 14.18
N ARG A 510 8.82 39.81 12.89
CA ARG A 510 8.54 40.75 11.79
C ARG A 510 7.19 40.49 11.12
N GLY A 511 6.40 39.55 11.63
CA GLY A 511 5.14 39.11 11.01
C GLY A 511 5.34 38.32 9.72
N GLN A 512 6.52 37.74 9.50
CA GLN A 512 6.88 37.09 8.24
C GLN A 512 7.15 35.60 8.45
N ARG A 513 6.79 34.80 7.44
CA ARG A 513 7.02 33.34 7.43
C ARG A 513 7.58 32.93 6.07
N TYR A 514 8.53 31.99 6.09
CA TYR A 514 9.21 31.55 4.87
C TYR A 514 9.39 30.04 4.85
N GLY A 515 9.47 29.50 3.64
CA GLY A 515 9.76 28.09 3.40
C GLY A 515 11.24 27.75 3.65
N VAL A 516 11.53 26.47 3.57
CA VAL A 516 12.86 25.91 3.92
C VAL A 516 13.99 26.52 3.12
N GLY A 517 13.82 26.72 1.81
CA GLY A 517 14.87 27.28 0.95
C GLY A 517 15.38 28.64 1.46
N HIS A 518 14.47 29.56 1.78
CA HIS A 518 14.83 30.88 2.28
C HIS A 518 15.49 30.81 3.66
N LEU A 519 14.96 29.98 4.57
CA LEU A 519 15.55 29.80 5.90
C LEU A 519 16.99 29.27 5.83
N VAL A 520 17.25 28.33 4.90
CA VAL A 520 18.60 27.81 4.66
C VAL A 520 19.51 28.87 4.06
N ASP A 521 19.00 29.69 3.13
CA ASP A 521 19.79 30.80 2.56
C ASP A 521 20.17 31.83 3.63
N LEU A 522 19.26 32.16 4.56
CA LEU A 522 19.54 33.04 5.71
C LEU A 522 20.62 32.46 6.62
N LEU A 523 20.47 31.21 7.06
CA LEU A 523 21.44 30.55 7.93
C LEU A 523 22.82 30.46 7.28
N ARG A 524 22.88 30.19 5.97
CA ARG A 524 24.14 30.11 5.22
C ARG A 524 24.71 31.48 4.82
N GLY A 525 23.99 32.58 5.07
CA GLY A 525 24.45 33.92 4.73
C GLY A 525 24.46 34.19 3.22
N LYS A 526 23.60 33.50 2.44
CA LYS A 526 23.51 33.71 0.99
C LYS A 526 22.73 35.00 0.71
N VAL A 527 23.38 35.91 0.02
CA VAL A 527 22.78 37.19 -0.39
C VAL A 527 22.04 37.01 -1.71
N THR A 528 20.78 36.56 -1.65
CA THR A 528 19.90 36.48 -2.82
C THR A 528 19.17 37.81 -3.04
N PRO A 529 18.60 38.08 -4.23
CA PRO A 529 17.79 39.28 -4.48
C PRO A 529 16.67 39.45 -3.45
N ARG A 530 15.98 38.34 -3.10
CA ARG A 530 14.92 38.31 -2.09
C ARG A 530 15.42 38.65 -0.69
N VAL A 531 16.61 38.16 -0.29
CA VAL A 531 17.21 38.50 1.01
C VAL A 531 17.45 40.00 1.12
N ARG A 532 18.08 40.61 0.11
CA ARG A 532 18.34 42.06 0.07
C ARG A 532 17.06 42.89 0.08
N GLN A 533 16.09 42.52 -0.75
CA GLN A 533 14.82 43.23 -0.86
C GLN A 533 14.07 43.28 0.48
N LEU A 534 14.18 42.21 1.28
CA LEU A 534 13.49 42.10 2.57
C LEU A 534 14.33 42.61 3.75
N GLY A 535 15.58 43.02 3.53
CA GLY A 535 16.49 43.45 4.62
C GLY A 535 16.78 42.33 5.61
N HIS A 536 16.92 41.10 5.11
CA HIS A 536 17.16 39.94 5.97
C HIS A 536 18.64 39.72 6.30
N GLU A 537 19.55 40.39 5.59
CA GLU A 537 20.97 40.46 5.93
C GLU A 537 21.22 41.09 7.30
N GLU A 538 20.27 41.89 7.81
CA GLU A 538 20.34 42.54 9.12
C GLU A 538 19.92 41.62 10.27
N LEU A 539 19.37 40.44 9.97
CA LEU A 539 18.96 39.49 11.00
C LEU A 539 20.18 38.99 11.76
N SER A 540 20.08 38.93 13.10
CA SER A 540 21.13 38.36 13.95
C SER A 540 21.48 36.90 13.62
N THR A 541 20.57 36.22 12.91
CA THR A 541 20.75 34.82 12.49
C THR A 541 21.25 34.68 11.05
N PHE A 542 21.49 35.78 10.34
CA PHE A 542 22.06 35.74 9.00
C PHE A 542 23.51 35.24 9.07
N GLY A 543 23.82 34.17 8.32
CA GLY A 543 25.16 33.62 8.23
C GLY A 543 25.66 32.85 9.47
N ILE A 544 24.84 32.63 10.50
CA ILE A 544 25.27 31.91 11.72
C ILE A 544 25.42 30.39 11.52
N GLY A 545 24.97 29.88 10.38
CA GLY A 545 24.88 28.47 10.02
C GLY A 545 25.84 28.04 8.89
N GLN A 546 26.93 28.76 8.67
CA GLN A 546 27.92 28.44 7.63
C GLN A 546 28.67 27.12 7.86
N ASP A 547 28.60 26.59 9.08
CA ASP A 547 29.18 25.31 9.52
C ASP A 547 28.54 24.09 8.88
N LEU A 548 27.31 24.21 8.34
CA LEU A 548 26.61 23.12 7.68
C LEU A 548 26.35 23.42 6.20
N SER A 549 26.43 22.37 5.39
CA SER A 549 26.00 22.42 3.99
C SER A 549 24.48 22.59 3.86
N GLU A 550 24.03 22.96 2.67
CA GLU A 550 22.58 23.06 2.39
C GLU A 550 21.86 21.72 2.54
N GLY A 551 22.52 20.61 2.19
CA GLY A 551 21.97 19.26 2.39
C GLY A 551 21.78 18.94 3.88
N GLU A 552 22.80 19.24 4.69
CA GLU A 552 22.73 19.04 6.15
C GLU A 552 21.64 19.91 6.78
N TRP A 553 21.50 21.17 6.38
CA TRP A 553 20.41 22.03 6.88
C TRP A 553 19.02 21.50 6.52
N ARG A 554 18.82 21.00 5.30
CA ARG A 554 17.56 20.33 4.92
C ARG A 554 17.31 19.09 5.77
N GLY A 555 18.36 18.33 6.10
CA GLY A 555 18.33 17.22 7.05
C GLY A 555 17.90 17.64 8.46
N VAL A 556 18.47 18.73 8.99
CA VAL A 556 18.08 19.33 10.27
C VAL A 556 16.60 19.69 10.28
N VAL A 557 16.13 20.42 9.26
CA VAL A 557 14.72 20.83 9.15
C VAL A 557 13.79 19.62 9.17
N ARG A 558 14.12 18.60 8.36
CA ARG A 558 13.35 17.36 8.26
C ARG A 558 13.25 16.63 9.61
N GLN A 559 14.36 16.52 10.33
CA GLN A 559 14.38 15.89 11.65
C GLN A 559 13.67 16.72 12.73
N LEU A 560 13.71 18.05 12.67
CA LEU A 560 12.93 18.90 13.59
C LEU A 560 11.41 18.84 13.31
N LEU A 561 11.00 18.68 12.04
CA LEU A 561 9.61 18.41 11.67
C LEU A 561 9.14 17.05 12.19
N ALA A 562 10.01 16.04 12.16
CA ALA A 562 9.73 14.71 12.72
C ALA A 562 9.68 14.71 14.26
N ALA A 563 10.47 15.57 14.91
CA ALA A 563 10.50 15.72 16.36
C ALA A 563 9.43 16.69 16.91
N GLU A 564 8.50 17.15 16.05
CA GLU A 564 7.46 18.15 16.36
C GLU A 564 8.03 19.45 16.97
N LEU A 565 9.26 19.81 16.63
CA LEU A 565 9.90 21.08 17.02
C LEU A 565 9.66 22.18 15.97
N LEU A 566 9.19 21.80 14.78
CA LEU A 566 8.72 22.68 13.71
C LEU A 566 7.38 22.14 13.19
N ALA A 567 6.56 23.03 12.65
CA ALA A 567 5.35 22.68 11.91
C ALA A 567 5.31 23.40 10.56
N VAL A 568 4.60 22.82 9.60
CA VAL A 568 4.28 23.48 8.32
C VAL A 568 3.02 24.31 8.52
N ASP A 569 3.01 25.50 7.93
CA ASP A 569 1.85 26.38 7.85
C ASP A 569 1.16 26.16 6.48
N ALA A 570 -0.06 25.62 6.51
CA ALA A 570 -0.84 25.35 5.31
C ALA A 570 -1.49 26.59 4.70
N GLU A 571 -1.81 27.60 5.49
CA GLU A 571 -2.34 28.88 4.99
C GLU A 571 -1.23 29.68 4.32
N GLY A 572 0.00 29.53 4.82
CA GLY A 572 1.19 30.21 4.31
C GLY A 572 1.97 29.46 3.23
N TYR A 573 1.34 28.67 2.34
CA TYR A 573 2.02 28.01 1.20
C TYR A 573 3.27 27.17 1.54
N GLY A 574 3.26 26.41 2.66
CA GLY A 574 4.38 25.54 3.02
C GLY A 574 5.53 26.23 3.75
N THR A 575 5.23 27.38 4.38
CA THR A 575 6.16 28.06 5.29
C THR A 575 6.28 27.33 6.62
N LEU A 576 7.36 27.60 7.37
CA LEU A 576 7.60 26.94 8.65
C LEU A 576 7.22 27.83 9.84
N ARG A 577 6.65 27.20 10.88
CA ARG A 577 6.32 27.82 12.16
C ARG A 577 6.84 26.99 13.34
N LEU A 578 6.93 27.62 14.50
CA LEU A 578 7.32 26.96 15.75
C LEU A 578 6.15 26.21 16.37
N THR A 579 6.48 25.21 17.19
CA THR A 579 5.54 24.51 18.06
C THR A 579 5.78 24.92 19.52
N PRO A 580 4.86 24.60 20.45
CA PRO A 580 5.13 24.82 21.87
C PRO A 580 6.40 24.11 22.38
N ALA A 581 6.75 22.96 21.79
CA ALA A 581 7.93 22.18 22.18
C ALA A 581 9.27 22.86 21.79
N SER A 582 9.26 23.77 20.80
CA SER A 582 10.45 24.51 20.37
C SER A 582 11.08 25.34 21.50
N ALA A 583 10.26 25.82 22.45
CA ALA A 583 10.68 26.74 23.49
C ALA A 583 11.74 26.13 24.44
N ALA A 584 11.61 24.85 24.79
CA ALA A 584 12.59 24.16 25.65
C ALA A 584 13.95 24.00 24.96
N VAL A 585 13.95 23.76 23.64
CA VAL A 585 15.20 23.66 22.86
C VAL A 585 15.86 25.03 22.72
N LEU A 586 15.07 26.08 22.45
CA LEU A 586 15.54 27.46 22.38
C LEU A 586 16.18 27.94 23.70
N ARG A 587 15.65 27.50 24.85
CA ARG A 587 16.24 27.79 26.18
C ARG A 587 17.41 26.88 26.55
N GLY A 588 17.73 25.88 25.73
CA GLY A 588 18.79 24.90 26.01
C GLY A 588 18.42 23.86 27.08
N GLU A 589 17.14 23.77 27.46
CA GLU A 589 16.63 22.82 28.46
C GLU A 589 16.47 21.41 27.89
N ARG A 590 16.24 21.30 26.58
CA ARG A 590 16.07 20.04 25.87
C ARG A 590 17.17 19.85 24.82
N PRO A 591 18.08 18.87 24.98
CA PRO A 591 19.03 18.52 23.93
C PRO A 591 18.32 17.89 22.73
N VAL A 592 18.86 18.11 21.54
CA VAL A 592 18.36 17.53 20.28
C VAL A 592 19.45 16.66 19.68
N ARG A 593 19.23 15.35 19.68
CA ARG A 593 20.10 14.39 18.99
C ARG A 593 19.62 14.25 17.56
N LEU A 594 20.52 14.49 16.62
CA LEU A 594 20.22 14.37 15.19
C LEU A 594 20.99 13.21 14.59
N ARG A 595 20.38 12.54 13.63
CA ARG A 595 21.04 11.63 12.71
C ARG A 595 21.96 12.44 11.80
N ARG A 596 23.18 11.95 11.61
CA ARG A 596 24.13 12.49 10.65
C ARG A 596 23.75 11.98 9.26
N GLU A 597 23.63 12.90 8.31
CA GLU A 597 23.46 12.51 6.90
C GLU A 597 24.75 11.83 6.43
N PRO A 598 24.67 10.71 5.68
CA PRO A 598 25.85 10.14 5.06
C PRO A 598 26.48 11.19 4.14
N GLU A 599 27.80 11.40 4.27
CA GLU A 599 28.50 12.32 3.37
C GLU A 599 28.24 11.90 1.93
N ARG A 600 27.90 12.88 1.08
CA ARG A 600 27.83 12.66 -0.36
C ARG A 600 29.21 12.21 -0.80
N THR A 601 29.42 10.90 -0.97
CA THR A 601 30.59 10.40 -1.65
C THR A 601 30.53 10.98 -3.05
N GLY A 602 31.32 12.02 -3.31
CA GLY A 602 31.53 12.54 -4.64
C GLY A 602 31.83 11.37 -5.54
N ARG A 603 31.17 11.33 -6.71
CA ARG A 603 31.31 10.32 -7.76
C ARG A 603 32.70 9.68 -7.70
N ALA A 604 32.79 8.47 -7.12
CA ALA A 604 34.08 7.80 -7.02
C ALA A 604 34.64 7.67 -8.45
N PRO A 605 35.94 7.93 -8.67
CA PRO A 605 36.55 7.68 -9.97
C PRO A 605 36.28 6.22 -10.33
N ARG A 606 35.93 5.96 -11.58
CA ARG A 606 35.81 4.60 -12.14
C ARG A 606 37.17 3.89 -12.01
N GLU A 607 37.44 3.30 -10.85
CA GLU A 607 38.48 2.29 -10.71
C GLU A 607 37.94 1.01 -11.34
N ARG A 608 38.57 0.61 -12.45
CA ARG A 608 38.53 -0.77 -12.93
C ARG A 608 39.14 -1.66 -11.84
N ARG A 609 38.31 -2.25 -10.98
CA ARG A 609 38.72 -3.37 -10.13
C ARG A 609 38.15 -4.66 -10.68
N ALA A 610 39.08 -5.48 -11.18
CA ALA A 610 38.91 -6.89 -11.40
C ALA A 610 38.56 -7.59 -10.08
N GLY A 611 37.69 -8.60 -10.17
CA GLY A 611 37.51 -9.68 -9.21
C GLY A 611 37.48 -9.30 -7.74
N ALA A 612 36.33 -8.88 -7.23
CA ALA A 612 36.04 -8.92 -5.80
C ALA A 612 34.66 -9.55 -5.58
N ALA A 613 34.65 -10.61 -4.78
CA ALA A 613 33.52 -11.49 -4.53
C ALA A 613 32.31 -10.76 -3.95
N ARG A 614 31.13 -11.20 -4.41
CA ARG A 614 29.81 -10.83 -3.90
C ARG A 614 29.70 -11.13 -2.39
N PRO A 615 29.12 -10.25 -1.57
CA PRO A 615 28.66 -10.65 -0.25
C PRO A 615 27.45 -11.58 -0.41
N ALA A 616 27.48 -12.69 0.29
CA ALA A 616 26.55 -13.80 0.20
C ALA A 616 25.10 -13.38 0.54
N ALA A 617 24.27 -13.26 -0.49
CA ALA A 617 22.90 -13.74 -0.41
C ALA A 617 22.98 -15.26 -0.55
N ALA A 618 22.44 -15.99 0.41
CA ALA A 618 22.27 -17.43 0.28
C ALA A 618 21.20 -17.69 -0.79
N ASP A 619 21.61 -17.82 -2.05
CA ASP A 619 20.77 -18.29 -3.16
C ASP A 619 21.69 -18.78 -4.29
N LEU A 620 21.28 -19.91 -4.89
CA LEU A 620 21.88 -20.74 -5.95
C LEU A 620 22.99 -20.06 -6.80
N THR A 621 24.16 -20.70 -6.93
CA THR A 621 25.29 -20.19 -7.74
C THR A 621 25.68 -21.15 -8.86
N GLY A 622 26.08 -20.63 -10.02
CA GLY A 622 26.58 -21.44 -11.13
C GLY A 622 25.47 -22.23 -11.83
N ALA A 623 25.67 -23.54 -12.00
CA ALA A 623 24.73 -24.43 -12.71
C ALA A 623 23.31 -24.42 -12.10
N ASP A 624 23.21 -24.20 -10.79
CA ASP A 624 21.92 -24.20 -10.09
C ASP A 624 21.08 -22.95 -10.40
N ALA A 625 21.71 -21.79 -10.61
CA ALA A 625 21.02 -20.59 -11.06
C ALA A 625 20.49 -20.76 -12.49
N THR A 626 21.29 -21.38 -13.37
CA THR A 626 20.86 -21.69 -14.75
C THR A 626 19.70 -22.68 -14.76
N ALA A 627 19.74 -23.70 -13.91
CA ALA A 627 18.65 -24.66 -13.77
C ALA A 627 17.36 -24.01 -13.24
N PHE A 628 17.48 -23.10 -12.28
CA PHE A 628 16.35 -22.36 -11.75
C PHE A 628 15.67 -21.48 -12.83
N GLU A 629 16.45 -20.73 -13.61
CA GLU A 629 15.92 -19.89 -14.69
C GLU A 629 15.27 -20.71 -15.81
N ALA A 630 15.85 -21.86 -16.17
CA ALA A 630 15.26 -22.76 -17.15
C ALA A 630 13.92 -23.33 -16.65
N LEU A 631 13.82 -23.69 -15.36
CA LEU A 631 12.58 -24.13 -14.75
C LEU A 631 11.54 -23.00 -14.65
N ARG A 632 11.94 -21.75 -14.40
CA ARG A 632 11.03 -20.60 -14.48
C ARG A 632 10.48 -20.41 -15.89
N ALA A 633 11.34 -20.48 -16.91
CA ALA A 633 10.95 -20.37 -18.30
C ALA A 633 9.97 -21.48 -18.71
N TRP A 634 10.26 -22.73 -18.33
CA TRP A 634 9.36 -23.86 -18.55
C TRP A 634 8.01 -23.66 -17.83
N ARG A 635 8.04 -23.25 -16.55
CA ARG A 635 6.83 -22.97 -15.76
C ARG A 635 5.96 -21.90 -16.41
N ALA A 636 6.57 -20.82 -16.89
CA ALA A 636 5.86 -19.75 -17.59
C ALA A 636 5.17 -20.27 -18.87
N GLY A 637 5.82 -21.17 -19.62
CA GLY A 637 5.22 -21.85 -20.77
C GLY A 637 4.00 -22.70 -20.38
N ALA A 638 4.15 -23.58 -19.39
CA ALA A 638 3.08 -24.45 -18.92
C ALA A 638 1.88 -23.66 -18.35
N ALA A 639 2.15 -22.58 -17.62
CA ALA A 639 1.12 -21.70 -17.06
C ALA A 639 0.32 -20.99 -18.17
N LYS A 640 1.02 -20.53 -19.21
CA LYS A 640 0.41 -19.88 -20.38
C LYS A 640 -0.52 -20.81 -21.15
N GLU A 641 -0.11 -22.07 -21.38
CA GLU A 641 -0.93 -23.08 -22.03
C GLU A 641 -2.22 -23.38 -21.28
N GLN A 642 -2.18 -23.31 -19.94
CA GLN A 642 -3.30 -23.65 -19.06
C GLN A 642 -4.14 -22.43 -18.65
N GLY A 643 -3.69 -21.21 -18.99
CA GLY A 643 -4.37 -19.96 -18.62
C GLY A 643 -4.38 -19.67 -17.12
N VAL A 644 -3.46 -20.27 -16.35
CA VAL A 644 -3.34 -20.12 -14.89
C VAL A 644 -2.09 -19.30 -14.52
N PRO A 645 -2.03 -18.68 -13.33
CA PRO A 645 -0.80 -18.04 -12.85
C PRO A 645 0.38 -19.01 -12.67
N ALA A 646 1.61 -18.55 -12.92
CA ALA A 646 2.81 -19.39 -12.85
C ALA A 646 2.98 -20.12 -11.51
N TYR A 647 2.71 -19.46 -10.39
CA TYR A 647 2.82 -20.06 -9.06
C TYR A 647 1.83 -21.21 -8.80
N VAL A 648 0.71 -21.29 -9.54
CA VAL A 648 -0.25 -22.40 -9.44
C VAL A 648 0.38 -23.70 -9.94
N VAL A 649 1.23 -23.62 -10.98
CA VAL A 649 2.03 -24.75 -11.46
C VAL A 649 3.02 -25.16 -10.36
N PHE A 650 3.99 -24.31 -10.05
CA PHE A 650 4.91 -24.48 -8.91
C PHE A 650 5.31 -23.14 -8.30
N HIS A 651 5.38 -23.07 -6.97
CA HIS A 651 5.97 -21.94 -6.27
C HIS A 651 7.49 -21.91 -6.48
N ASP A 652 8.10 -20.73 -6.37
CA ASP A 652 9.56 -20.55 -6.45
C ASP A 652 10.30 -21.40 -5.41
N ALA A 653 9.72 -21.62 -4.22
CA ALA A 653 10.27 -22.50 -3.20
C ALA A 653 10.39 -23.96 -3.69
N THR A 654 9.33 -24.48 -4.31
CA THR A 654 9.34 -25.82 -4.91
C THR A 654 10.33 -25.91 -6.07
N LEU A 655 10.43 -24.88 -6.93
CA LEU A 655 11.44 -24.87 -8.00
C LEU A 655 12.88 -24.91 -7.45
N ARG A 656 13.17 -24.15 -6.38
CA ARG A 656 14.49 -24.21 -5.71
C ARG A 656 14.76 -25.58 -5.11
N GLU A 657 13.76 -26.21 -4.50
CA GLU A 657 13.89 -27.57 -3.95
C GLU A 657 14.14 -28.61 -5.06
N ILE A 658 13.50 -28.47 -6.22
CA ILE A 658 13.77 -29.28 -7.42
C ILE A 658 15.21 -29.10 -7.89
N VAL A 659 15.71 -27.86 -7.96
CA VAL A 659 17.10 -27.59 -8.35
C VAL A 659 18.07 -28.22 -7.34
N ALA A 660 17.80 -28.10 -6.04
CA ALA A 660 18.65 -28.65 -4.99
C ALA A 660 18.65 -30.19 -4.98
N ALA A 661 17.51 -30.82 -5.21
CA ALA A 661 17.35 -32.28 -5.18
C ALA A 661 17.77 -32.98 -6.48
N ARG A 662 17.77 -32.27 -7.63
CA ARG A 662 18.00 -32.80 -8.99
C ARG A 662 17.35 -34.17 -9.24
N PRO A 663 16.01 -34.28 -9.13
CA PRO A 663 15.32 -35.54 -9.33
C PRO A 663 15.51 -36.04 -10.76
N SER A 664 15.94 -37.30 -10.91
CA SER A 664 16.10 -37.97 -12.21
C SER A 664 14.95 -38.94 -12.53
N SER A 665 13.96 -39.06 -11.63
CA SER A 665 12.80 -39.93 -11.79
C SER A 665 11.54 -39.29 -11.23
N ARG A 666 10.38 -39.76 -11.70
CA ARG A 666 9.06 -39.30 -11.24
C ARG A 666 8.85 -39.58 -9.75
N GLU A 667 9.37 -40.69 -9.25
CA GLU A 667 9.28 -41.06 -7.83
C GLU A 667 10.10 -40.12 -6.94
N ALA A 668 11.31 -39.73 -7.38
CA ALA A 668 12.14 -38.75 -6.67
C ALA A 668 11.51 -37.35 -6.68
N LEU A 669 10.89 -36.94 -7.80
CA LEU A 669 10.19 -35.67 -7.91
C LEU A 669 8.96 -35.60 -6.98
N GLY A 670 8.30 -36.74 -6.75
CA GLY A 670 7.14 -36.83 -5.85
C GLY A 670 7.46 -36.68 -4.36
N GLN A 671 8.74 -36.75 -3.97
CA GLN A 671 9.17 -36.54 -2.57
C GLN A 671 9.42 -35.06 -2.23
N ILE A 672 9.34 -34.16 -3.21
CA ILE A 672 9.62 -32.74 -3.06
C ILE A 672 8.41 -31.98 -2.52
N GLY A 673 8.65 -31.08 -1.56
CA GLY A 673 7.64 -30.21 -0.97
C GLY A 673 6.85 -29.41 -2.02
N GLY A 674 5.53 -29.62 -2.06
CA GLY A 674 4.63 -28.93 -3.00
C GLY A 674 4.38 -29.65 -4.33
N VAL A 675 4.95 -30.85 -4.52
CA VAL A 675 4.65 -31.75 -5.66
C VAL A 675 3.63 -32.82 -5.25
N GLY A 676 2.35 -32.45 -5.19
CA GLY A 676 1.26 -33.41 -4.92
C GLY A 676 0.97 -34.33 -6.11
N ALA A 677 0.22 -35.42 -5.89
CA ALA A 677 -0.07 -36.44 -6.90
C ALA A 677 -0.61 -35.86 -8.24
N ALA A 678 -1.56 -34.92 -8.18
CA ALA A 678 -2.11 -34.28 -9.37
C ALA A 678 -1.06 -33.44 -10.14
N LYS A 679 -0.14 -32.79 -9.44
CA LYS A 679 0.95 -32.02 -10.05
C LYS A 679 2.03 -32.94 -10.61
N LEU A 680 2.37 -34.01 -9.90
CA LEU A 680 3.28 -35.03 -10.38
C LEU A 680 2.76 -35.65 -11.67
N ASP A 681 1.45 -35.91 -11.73
CA ASP A 681 0.84 -36.49 -12.92
C ASP A 681 0.86 -35.60 -14.13
N ARG A 682 0.63 -34.30 -13.91
CA ARG A 682 0.49 -33.31 -14.97
C ARG A 682 1.83 -32.71 -15.42
N TYR A 683 2.83 -32.62 -14.55
CA TYR A 683 4.02 -31.80 -14.79
C TYR A 683 5.36 -32.55 -14.75
N ALA A 684 5.40 -33.80 -14.29
CA ALA A 684 6.67 -34.50 -14.08
C ALA A 684 7.54 -34.61 -15.34
N GLU A 685 6.94 -34.94 -16.50
CA GLU A 685 7.70 -35.10 -17.74
C GLU A 685 8.36 -33.79 -18.17
N GLY A 686 7.64 -32.67 -18.08
CA GLY A 686 8.17 -31.35 -18.44
C GLY A 686 9.33 -30.92 -17.55
N VAL A 687 9.21 -31.14 -16.23
CA VAL A 687 10.28 -30.82 -15.26
C VAL A 687 11.52 -31.67 -15.51
N LEU A 688 11.35 -33.00 -15.63
CA LEU A 688 12.46 -33.94 -15.82
C LEU A 688 13.18 -33.70 -17.15
N ALA A 689 12.43 -33.41 -18.23
CA ALA A 689 13.00 -33.07 -19.52
C ALA A 689 13.81 -31.77 -19.47
N THR A 690 13.33 -30.75 -18.75
CA THR A 690 14.03 -29.46 -18.57
C THR A 690 15.36 -29.64 -17.84
N LEU A 691 15.38 -30.45 -16.77
CA LEU A 691 16.61 -30.77 -16.04
C LEU A 691 17.59 -31.59 -16.89
N ALA A 692 17.11 -32.64 -17.56
CA ALA A 692 17.94 -33.50 -18.40
C ALA A 692 18.59 -32.74 -19.57
N ALA A 693 17.89 -31.76 -20.15
CA ALA A 693 18.43 -30.93 -21.22
C ALA A 693 19.62 -30.05 -20.77
N LEU A 694 19.65 -29.65 -19.49
CA LEU A 694 20.74 -28.88 -18.92
C LEU A 694 21.94 -29.78 -18.58
N ASP A 695 21.70 -30.99 -18.08
CA ASP A 695 22.75 -31.97 -17.78
C ASP A 695 23.39 -32.54 -19.06
N ALA A 696 22.69 -32.55 -20.20
CA ALA A 696 23.22 -32.98 -21.50
C ALA A 696 24.01 -31.88 -22.25
N GLY A 697 23.91 -30.62 -21.81
CA GLY A 697 24.59 -29.45 -22.39
C GLY A 697 25.79 -28.94 -21.60
N ALA A 698 26.08 -29.56 -20.44
CA ALA A 698 27.28 -29.34 -19.62
C ALA A 698 28.35 -30.39 -19.94
#